data_AF-A0A9E0LT37-F1
#
_entry.id   AF-A0A9E0LT37-F1
#
_cell.length_a   1.000
_cell.length_b   1.000
_cell.length_c   1.000
_cell.angle_alpha   90.00
_cell.angle_beta   90.00
_cell.angle_gamma   90.00
#
_symmetry.space_group_name_H-M   'P 1'
#
loop_
_entity.id
_entity.type
_entity.pdbx_description
1 polymer ?
#
loop_
_entity_poly.entity_id
_entity_poly.type
_entity_poly.pdbx_seq_one_letter_code
_entity_poly.pdbx_strand_id
1 'polypeptide(L)'
;MSPLPIRALHLALVASMLPGLSCTGESSAPGVTGGEPTAAPVAGAVSATPASPSSPAAPATPASTVSPALSGTDADKILVVWESNRSGEFRIWRQDIPGGEPRQISPEEPGRDHCCAKLSPDGSRLVYLSLPGGARKYAQDAGPLHLVDADGGRDRILVPAARHYGEHRAAVWWGEDELVYIDGRSATQLLRLSAGSTTELIGARAASATAHPGEGWLVAPGGQVVSGNTPTFSDHTEGEGVRIRPSLGGCQPAFSLDGRFAVWSAGAGGPIDALDLATRRSWTVLEKGDPHLPAGRGYSYFPALSNDASLLAVGASAGEHDHFRADYDIYVLELDPSTLLPAPSGANSARVVAPHPGVDRFPDLYRPARPVDRAGARGVQASGTSATAVPAAAEPHAGDGLTRRGLVFLWQRADAENRVAADSSSETLQPQGLAWVDRHRALALGGGSFSAAEETARRLAETLVAKHQMTLSLLVTPASLRERGAIVAFSDGPRARNFVLRQEGDQVVFALRTSDSAKEGLAVPVARLASTASTAPTHLLLTFSPGRLAVFVDGKSPGAAAEPIALPGDFFHWRPRALQFGAEAKSEERWHGTVAEIAIWNRPLQATEIAAEAARVRALVDARPAAPRAELELRLLASSPAPGLEEISPYREALVVDELEVVRQISGPPVAAPRIRVARWAILDGQMLAPPRVGEVRRLVVEPFAAQPQLEPFYLADRLPAASGHPLYFDLGATSAAEASATP
;
A
#
# COMPACT_ATOMS: atom_id res chain seq x y z
N MET A 1 -4.09 42.75 55.24
CA MET A 1 -4.91 43.93 55.61
C MET A 1 -5.42 44.57 54.33
N SER A 2 -6.65 45.08 54.32
CA SER A 2 -7.17 45.92 53.23
C SER A 2 -6.69 47.38 53.38
N PRO A 3 -6.93 48.27 52.40
CA PRO A 3 -8.25 48.92 52.35
C PRO A 3 -8.95 48.88 50.97
N LEU A 4 -10.28 48.78 51.05
CA LEU A 4 -11.28 49.22 50.05
C LEU A 4 -11.50 50.76 50.23
N PRO A 5 -12.28 51.53 49.41
CA PRO A 5 -13.62 51.11 48.92
C PRO A 5 -14.27 51.80 47.67
N ILE A 6 -15.52 51.36 47.37
CA ILE A 6 -16.68 52.15 46.84
C ILE A 6 -16.57 52.71 45.39
N ARG A 7 -17.57 52.62 44.49
CA ARG A 7 -18.88 51.91 44.39
C ARG A 7 -19.23 51.76 42.89
N ALA A 8 -20.05 50.78 42.47
CA ALA A 8 -21.51 50.98 42.34
C ALA A 8 -22.33 49.65 42.40
N LEU A 9 -23.60 49.79 42.80
CA LEU A 9 -24.67 48.78 42.86
C LEU A 9 -25.52 48.88 41.55
N HIS A 10 -26.43 47.98 41.14
CA HIS A 10 -26.95 46.66 41.58
C HIS A 10 -27.49 45.93 40.29
N LEU A 11 -27.70 44.61 40.18
CA LEU A 11 -28.68 43.69 40.84
C LEU A 11 -30.16 44.11 40.63
N ALA A 12 -31.16 43.22 40.47
CA ALA A 12 -31.30 41.75 40.58
C ALA A 12 -32.35 41.24 39.52
N LEU A 13 -32.40 39.98 39.05
CA LEU A 13 -32.83 38.71 39.70
C LEU A 13 -34.29 38.75 40.23
N VAL A 14 -35.12 37.69 40.21
CA VAL A 14 -34.95 36.23 39.92
C VAL A 14 -35.91 35.82 38.76
N ALA A 15 -36.54 34.64 38.50
CA ALA A 15 -36.68 33.24 38.99
C ALA A 15 -37.45 32.43 37.89
N SER A 16 -37.76 31.12 37.95
CA SER A 16 -37.13 29.86 38.41
C SER A 16 -38.12 28.68 38.16
N MET A 17 -37.69 27.41 38.31
CA MET A 17 -38.50 26.16 38.31
C MET A 17 -38.97 25.57 36.97
N LEU A 18 -38.61 24.30 36.76
CA LEU A 18 -39.31 23.29 35.94
C LEU A 18 -40.16 22.40 36.89
N PRO A 19 -41.24 21.75 36.43
CA PRO A 19 -41.12 20.40 35.83
C PRO A 19 -42.01 20.21 34.58
N GLY A 20 -41.91 19.05 33.92
CA GLY A 20 -42.72 18.70 32.75
C GLY A 20 -43.56 17.44 32.94
N LEU A 21 -44.38 17.10 31.93
CA LEU A 21 -44.97 15.76 31.69
C LEU A 21 -45.53 15.66 30.26
N SER A 22 -45.87 14.46 29.80
CA SER A 22 -46.10 14.07 28.40
C SER A 22 -47.54 13.63 28.07
N CYS A 23 -47.97 13.80 26.81
CA CYS A 23 -49.08 13.13 26.09
C CYS A 23 -48.94 13.46 24.57
N THR A 24 -48.66 12.54 23.63
CA THR A 24 -49.50 11.49 22.95
C THR A 24 -50.34 11.97 21.74
N GLY A 25 -50.27 11.22 20.63
CA GLY A 25 -50.99 11.41 19.34
C GLY A 25 -50.02 11.66 18.16
N GLU A 26 -50.01 10.98 17.01
CA GLU A 26 -51.07 10.57 16.04
C GLU A 26 -51.70 11.75 15.26
N SER A 27 -51.94 11.69 13.94
CA SER A 27 -51.66 10.68 12.90
C SER A 27 -51.82 11.28 11.48
N SER A 28 -51.32 10.57 10.45
CA SER A 28 -51.76 10.61 9.03
C SER A 28 -51.48 11.87 8.17
N ALA A 29 -51.59 11.69 6.85
CA ALA A 29 -51.32 12.67 5.79
C ALA A 29 -52.61 13.11 5.06
N PRO A 30 -52.53 14.11 4.18
CA PRO A 30 -53.41 14.18 3.01
C PRO A 30 -52.64 14.45 1.69
N GLY A 31 -53.34 14.37 0.55
CA GLY A 31 -52.77 14.76 -0.75
C GLY A 31 -53.81 15.06 -1.83
N VAL A 32 -53.31 15.57 -2.97
CA VAL A 32 -53.90 15.63 -4.32
C VAL A 32 -55.27 16.34 -4.54
N THR A 33 -55.19 17.54 -5.14
CA THR A 33 -56.02 18.05 -6.26
C THR A 33 -55.24 19.22 -6.90
N GLY A 34 -55.30 19.56 -8.19
CA GLY A 34 -56.06 19.01 -9.32
C GLY A 34 -56.73 20.15 -10.14
N GLY A 35 -56.29 20.41 -11.37
CA GLY A 35 -56.91 21.44 -12.24
C GLY A 35 -56.12 21.76 -13.53
N GLU A 36 -56.83 21.82 -14.67
CA GLU A 36 -56.34 22.09 -16.04
C GLU A 36 -57.25 23.15 -16.71
N PRO A 37 -56.81 23.86 -17.76
CA PRO A 37 -57.64 23.90 -18.98
C PRO A 37 -56.89 23.93 -20.33
N THR A 38 -57.64 23.80 -21.43
CA THR A 38 -57.20 23.33 -22.77
C THR A 38 -57.10 24.39 -23.88
N ALA A 39 -56.17 24.17 -24.84
CA ALA A 39 -56.24 24.26 -26.33
C ALA A 39 -57.12 25.33 -27.07
N ALA A 40 -56.87 25.80 -28.31
CA ALA A 40 -55.78 25.83 -29.34
C ALA A 40 -56.35 26.64 -30.58
N PRO A 41 -55.91 26.57 -31.87
CA PRO A 41 -54.60 26.32 -32.54
C PRO A 41 -54.22 27.45 -33.58
N VAL A 42 -53.18 27.27 -34.44
CA VAL A 42 -53.18 27.43 -35.94
C VAL A 42 -51.76 27.55 -36.58
N ALA A 43 -51.43 26.56 -37.44
CA ALA A 43 -50.58 26.48 -38.66
C ALA A 43 -49.25 27.28 -38.91
N GLY A 44 -48.23 26.56 -39.45
CA GLY A 44 -47.07 27.09 -40.21
C GLY A 44 -45.69 26.45 -39.90
N ALA A 45 -45.33 25.21 -40.29
CA ALA A 45 -44.87 24.76 -41.63
C ALA A 45 -43.40 25.19 -41.99
N VAL A 46 -42.45 24.40 -42.54
CA VAL A 46 -42.41 23.04 -43.17
C VAL A 46 -41.02 22.36 -43.00
N SER A 47 -40.93 21.02 -42.80
CA SER A 47 -39.75 20.10 -42.99
C SER A 47 -38.45 20.32 -42.17
N ALA A 48 -37.60 19.32 -41.87
CA ALA A 48 -37.42 17.97 -42.42
C ALA A 48 -36.96 16.92 -41.37
N THR A 49 -37.03 15.62 -41.70
CA THR A 49 -36.61 14.50 -40.85
C THR A 49 -35.40 13.76 -41.44
N PRO A 50 -34.31 13.52 -40.67
CA PRO A 50 -33.33 12.48 -40.96
C PRO A 50 -33.60 11.20 -40.15
N ALA A 51 -33.30 10.04 -40.72
CA ALA A 51 -33.55 8.73 -40.11
C ALA A 51 -32.49 8.33 -39.07
N SER A 52 -32.83 7.38 -38.19
CA SER A 52 -31.88 6.73 -37.28
C SER A 52 -30.78 5.99 -38.05
N PRO A 53 -29.49 6.29 -37.83
CA PRO A 53 -28.42 5.40 -38.28
C PRO A 53 -28.40 4.13 -37.42
N SER A 54 -28.21 2.99 -38.07
CA SER A 54 -28.10 1.66 -37.47
C SER A 54 -27.04 1.58 -36.38
N SER A 55 -27.29 0.76 -35.35
CA SER A 55 -26.27 0.39 -34.36
C SER A 55 -24.98 -0.09 -35.03
N PRO A 56 -23.79 0.30 -34.54
CA PRO A 56 -22.57 -0.40 -34.90
C PRO A 56 -22.68 -1.86 -34.45
N ALA A 57 -22.19 -2.79 -35.28
CA ALA A 57 -22.20 -4.21 -34.93
C ALA A 57 -21.39 -4.44 -33.65
N ALA A 58 -21.82 -5.38 -32.82
CA ALA A 58 -21.05 -5.80 -31.65
C ALA A 58 -19.63 -6.23 -32.08
N PRO A 59 -18.57 -5.92 -31.30
CA PRO A 59 -17.27 -6.51 -31.54
C PRO A 59 -17.43 -8.03 -31.50
N ALA A 60 -16.92 -8.71 -32.53
CA ALA A 60 -17.09 -10.15 -32.65
C ALA A 60 -16.47 -10.83 -31.42
N THR A 61 -17.29 -11.55 -30.66
CA THR A 61 -16.83 -12.38 -29.53
C THR A 61 -15.68 -13.26 -30.03
N PRO A 62 -14.47 -13.20 -29.44
CA PRO A 62 -13.43 -14.18 -29.76
C PRO A 62 -14.02 -15.54 -29.39
N ALA A 63 -14.26 -16.38 -30.40
CA ALA A 63 -15.00 -17.62 -30.20
C ALA A 63 -14.27 -18.47 -29.17
N SER A 64 -14.92 -18.71 -28.03
CA SER A 64 -14.36 -19.50 -26.93
C SER A 64 -13.98 -20.87 -27.48
N THR A 65 -12.68 -21.08 -27.67
CA THR A 65 -12.13 -22.35 -28.15
C THR A 65 -12.19 -23.31 -26.98
N VAL A 66 -13.36 -23.93 -26.82
CA VAL A 66 -13.64 -24.91 -25.77
C VAL A 66 -12.53 -25.96 -25.80
N SER A 67 -11.67 -25.91 -24.78
CA SER A 67 -10.63 -26.91 -24.60
C SER A 67 -11.28 -28.29 -24.58
N PRO A 68 -10.75 -29.27 -25.34
CA PRO A 68 -11.40 -30.57 -25.47
C PRO A 68 -11.59 -31.19 -24.08
N ALA A 69 -12.81 -31.66 -23.80
CA ALA A 69 -13.19 -32.18 -22.50
C ALA A 69 -12.33 -33.41 -22.15
N LEU A 70 -11.28 -33.20 -21.35
CA LEU A 70 -10.38 -34.26 -20.91
C LEU A 70 -11.09 -35.15 -19.91
N SER A 71 -11.25 -36.43 -20.26
CA SER A 71 -11.74 -37.47 -19.36
C SER A 71 -10.68 -37.83 -18.32
N GLY A 72 -10.58 -37.03 -17.26
CA GLY A 72 -9.75 -37.32 -16.10
C GLY A 72 -10.31 -38.46 -15.25
N THR A 73 -9.46 -39.11 -14.45
CA THR A 73 -9.93 -40.00 -13.38
C THR A 73 -10.45 -39.19 -12.20
N ASP A 74 -11.17 -39.80 -11.25
CA ASP A 74 -11.55 -39.10 -10.01
C ASP A 74 -10.32 -38.63 -9.20
N ALA A 75 -9.15 -39.24 -9.39
CA ALA A 75 -7.88 -38.81 -8.79
C ALA A 75 -7.20 -37.63 -9.53
N ASP A 76 -7.73 -37.19 -10.67
CA ASP A 76 -7.28 -36.00 -11.42
C ASP A 76 -8.26 -34.83 -11.33
N LYS A 77 -9.41 -35.01 -10.64
CA LYS A 77 -10.39 -33.95 -10.41
C LYS A 77 -9.85 -32.96 -9.37
N ILE A 78 -9.71 -31.71 -9.77
CA ILE A 78 -9.39 -30.58 -8.89
C ILE A 78 -10.71 -29.97 -8.46
N LEU A 79 -10.96 -29.85 -7.16
CA LEU A 79 -12.08 -29.07 -6.64
C LEU A 79 -11.66 -27.61 -6.64
N VAL A 80 -12.42 -26.74 -7.31
CA VAL A 80 -12.27 -25.29 -7.26
C VAL A 80 -13.54 -24.70 -6.65
N VAL A 81 -13.37 -23.77 -5.71
CA VAL A 81 -14.45 -22.91 -5.20
C VAL A 81 -14.08 -21.44 -5.42
N TRP A 82 -15.08 -20.57 -5.58
CA TRP A 82 -14.87 -19.13 -5.77
C TRP A 82 -16.11 -18.34 -5.38
N GLU A 83 -15.98 -17.02 -5.25
CA GLU A 83 -17.10 -16.11 -5.08
C GLU A 83 -17.63 -15.67 -6.45
N SER A 84 -18.95 -15.69 -6.64
CA SER A 84 -19.57 -15.21 -7.86
C SER A 84 -20.89 -14.52 -7.58
N ASN A 85 -21.14 -13.40 -8.26
CA ASN A 85 -22.45 -12.74 -8.29
C ASN A 85 -23.35 -13.22 -9.46
N ARG A 86 -23.04 -14.36 -10.10
CA ARG A 86 -23.83 -14.92 -11.22
C ARG A 86 -25.30 -15.25 -10.89
N SER A 87 -25.65 -15.35 -9.61
CA SER A 87 -27.03 -15.47 -9.10
C SER A 87 -27.67 -14.14 -8.63
N GLY A 88 -26.93 -13.03 -8.69
CA GLY A 88 -27.39 -11.67 -8.37
C GLY A 88 -26.64 -11.03 -7.19
N GLU A 89 -26.62 -11.73 -6.05
CA GLU A 89 -25.78 -11.41 -4.88
C GLU A 89 -24.54 -12.31 -4.88
N PHE A 90 -23.46 -11.96 -4.17
CA PHE A 90 -22.29 -12.82 -4.10
C PHE A 90 -22.61 -14.10 -3.30
N ARG A 91 -22.28 -15.24 -3.92
CA ARG A 91 -22.46 -16.59 -3.39
C ARG A 91 -21.18 -17.39 -3.60
N ILE A 92 -20.99 -18.43 -2.80
CA ILE A 92 -19.89 -19.38 -3.02
C ILE A 92 -20.33 -20.45 -4.02
N TRP A 93 -19.55 -20.58 -5.09
CA TRP A 93 -19.72 -21.56 -6.16
C TRP A 93 -18.60 -22.59 -6.14
N ARG A 94 -18.86 -23.78 -6.70
CA ARG A 94 -17.87 -24.84 -6.93
C ARG A 94 -17.91 -25.39 -8.34
N GLN A 95 -16.79 -25.94 -8.79
CA GLN A 95 -16.69 -26.81 -9.95
C GLN A 95 -15.60 -27.87 -9.70
N ASP A 96 -15.88 -29.12 -10.08
CA ASP A 96 -14.90 -30.19 -10.13
C ASP A 96 -14.30 -30.22 -11.54
N ILE A 97 -13.03 -29.84 -11.72
CA ILE A 97 -12.40 -29.77 -13.06
C ILE A 97 -11.42 -30.94 -13.29
N PRO A 98 -11.42 -31.59 -14.47
CA PRO A 98 -12.31 -31.36 -15.61
C PRO A 98 -13.69 -32.02 -15.46
N GLY A 99 -14.71 -31.42 -16.10
CA GLY A 99 -15.96 -32.10 -16.46
C GLY A 99 -17.11 -32.08 -15.47
N GLY A 100 -16.97 -31.47 -14.29
CA GLY A 100 -18.10 -31.15 -13.40
C GLY A 100 -18.82 -29.87 -13.85
N GLU A 101 -20.13 -29.79 -13.61
CA GLU A 101 -20.91 -28.56 -13.82
C GLU A 101 -20.73 -27.58 -12.64
N PRO A 102 -20.68 -26.25 -12.89
CA PRO A 102 -20.63 -25.25 -11.83
C PRO A 102 -21.94 -25.21 -11.04
N ARG A 103 -21.84 -25.19 -9.71
CA ARG A 103 -23.02 -25.01 -8.84
C ARG A 103 -22.72 -24.17 -7.60
N GLN A 104 -23.73 -23.45 -7.15
CA GLN A 104 -23.72 -22.76 -5.86
C GLN A 104 -23.71 -23.78 -4.71
N ILE A 105 -23.01 -23.47 -3.62
CA ILE A 105 -22.94 -24.30 -2.40
C ILE A 105 -23.29 -23.56 -1.11
N SER A 106 -23.11 -22.24 -1.04
CA SER A 106 -23.68 -21.45 0.05
C SER A 106 -25.19 -21.18 -0.20
N PRO A 107 -26.04 -21.17 0.83
CA PRO A 107 -27.48 -20.95 0.69
C PRO A 107 -27.82 -19.55 0.14
N GLU A 108 -29.10 -19.34 -0.18
CA GLU A 108 -29.61 -17.99 -0.40
C GLU A 108 -29.80 -17.25 0.94
N GLU A 109 -29.20 -16.07 1.06
CA GLU A 109 -29.36 -15.19 2.20
C GLU A 109 -29.64 -13.75 1.68
N PRO A 110 -30.91 -13.38 1.41
CA PRO A 110 -31.25 -12.13 0.74
C PRO A 110 -30.78 -10.88 1.49
N GLY A 111 -30.17 -9.95 0.75
CA GLY A 111 -29.58 -8.72 1.30
C GLY A 111 -28.22 -8.94 1.94
N ARG A 112 -27.54 -10.07 1.66
CA ARG A 112 -26.26 -10.46 2.24
C ARG A 112 -25.36 -11.09 1.18
N ASP A 113 -24.05 -10.86 1.28
CA ASP A 113 -23.03 -11.38 0.38
C ASP A 113 -22.20 -12.46 1.09
N HIS A 114 -21.94 -13.57 0.40
CA HIS A 114 -21.08 -14.65 0.87
C HIS A 114 -19.71 -14.58 0.22
N CYS A 115 -18.66 -14.60 1.04
CA CYS A 115 -17.29 -14.34 0.61
C CYS A 115 -16.25 -15.12 1.45
N CYS A 116 -14.96 -14.89 1.21
CA CYS A 116 -13.84 -15.43 1.98
C CYS A 116 -13.74 -16.97 1.99
N ALA A 117 -14.19 -17.65 0.94
CA ALA A 117 -14.21 -19.12 0.87
C ALA A 117 -12.80 -19.72 1.02
N LYS A 118 -12.62 -20.64 2.00
CA LYS A 118 -11.37 -21.36 2.24
C LYS A 118 -11.61 -22.84 2.57
N LEU A 119 -11.19 -23.73 1.67
CA LEU A 119 -11.31 -25.18 1.76
C LEU A 119 -10.46 -25.76 2.90
N SER A 120 -10.96 -26.82 3.54
CA SER A 120 -10.18 -27.59 4.52
C SER A 120 -9.03 -28.37 3.86
N PRO A 121 -8.00 -28.80 4.62
CA PRO A 121 -6.83 -29.45 4.05
C PRO A 121 -7.13 -30.78 3.31
N ASP A 122 -8.19 -31.48 3.71
CA ASP A 122 -8.75 -32.68 3.05
C ASP A 122 -9.74 -32.38 1.91
N GLY A 123 -10.10 -31.11 1.68
CA GLY A 123 -11.10 -30.70 0.70
C GLY A 123 -12.55 -31.13 1.01
N SER A 124 -12.84 -31.66 2.21
CA SER A 124 -14.17 -32.15 2.56
C SER A 124 -15.14 -31.04 2.97
N ARG A 125 -14.62 -29.90 3.40
CA ARG A 125 -15.34 -28.76 3.97
C ARG A 125 -14.75 -27.44 3.45
N LEU A 126 -15.45 -26.34 3.70
CA LEU A 126 -14.87 -24.99 3.66
C LEU A 126 -15.49 -24.13 4.76
N VAL A 127 -14.81 -23.04 5.08
CA VAL A 127 -15.44 -21.89 5.74
C VAL A 127 -15.69 -20.77 4.73
N TYR A 128 -16.74 -19.99 4.97
CA TYR A 128 -17.02 -18.74 4.28
C TYR A 128 -17.58 -17.71 5.26
N LEU A 129 -17.45 -16.43 4.94
CA LEU A 129 -17.96 -15.32 5.73
C LEU A 129 -19.23 -14.76 5.08
N SER A 130 -20.29 -14.57 5.87
CA SER A 130 -21.49 -13.86 5.42
C SER A 130 -21.48 -12.41 5.93
N LEU A 131 -21.66 -11.45 5.03
CA LEU A 131 -21.64 -10.01 5.31
C LEU A 131 -22.91 -9.32 4.79
N PRO A 132 -23.24 -8.09 5.26
CA PRO A 132 -24.31 -7.28 4.65
C PRO A 132 -24.08 -7.08 3.14
N GLY A 133 -25.15 -7.12 2.35
CA GLY A 133 -25.07 -6.99 0.89
C GLY A 133 -24.52 -5.63 0.47
N GLY A 134 -23.54 -5.62 -0.43
CA GLY A 134 -22.79 -4.41 -0.79
C GLY A 134 -21.81 -3.95 0.29
N ALA A 135 -21.38 -4.83 1.20
CA ALA A 135 -20.27 -4.59 2.13
C ALA A 135 -19.07 -4.02 1.36
N ARG A 136 -18.53 -2.90 1.85
CA ARG A 136 -17.51 -2.16 1.08
C ARG A 136 -16.17 -2.87 1.16
N LYS A 137 -15.37 -2.65 0.12
CA LYS A 137 -14.08 -3.33 -0.16
C LYS A 137 -13.06 -3.35 1.01
N TYR A 138 -13.18 -2.44 1.98
CA TYR A 138 -12.39 -2.36 3.24
C TYR A 138 -13.26 -1.99 4.45
N ALA A 139 -14.54 -2.40 4.45
CA ALA A 139 -15.45 -2.09 5.55
C ALA A 139 -15.06 -2.84 6.83
N GLN A 140 -15.18 -2.19 7.99
CA GLN A 140 -15.13 -2.89 9.27
C GLN A 140 -16.49 -3.51 9.60
N ASP A 141 -17.08 -4.21 8.63
CA ASP A 141 -18.24 -5.06 8.84
C ASP A 141 -17.81 -6.36 9.55
N ALA A 142 -18.74 -6.94 10.30
CA ALA A 142 -18.57 -8.24 10.94
C ALA A 142 -19.85 -9.06 10.76
N GLY A 143 -19.69 -10.36 10.58
CA GLY A 143 -20.80 -11.27 10.36
C GLY A 143 -20.43 -12.72 10.70
N PRO A 144 -21.36 -13.66 10.56
CA PRO A 144 -21.09 -15.05 10.89
C PRO A 144 -20.07 -15.66 9.93
N LEU A 145 -19.07 -16.34 10.48
CA LEU A 145 -18.24 -17.29 9.75
C LEU A 145 -18.98 -18.64 9.78
N HIS A 146 -19.28 -19.17 8.61
CA HIS A 146 -19.94 -20.45 8.42
C HIS A 146 -18.93 -21.57 8.22
N LEU A 147 -19.32 -22.79 8.54
CA LEU A 147 -18.63 -24.03 8.16
C LEU A 147 -19.64 -24.92 7.42
N VAL A 148 -19.33 -25.25 6.18
CA VAL A 148 -20.17 -26.05 5.27
C VAL A 148 -19.35 -27.18 4.66
N ASP A 149 -20.00 -28.29 4.33
CA ASP A 149 -19.38 -29.35 3.52
C ASP A 149 -19.08 -28.83 2.11
N ALA A 150 -18.08 -29.40 1.45
CA ALA A 150 -17.70 -29.00 0.10
C ALA A 150 -18.82 -29.19 -0.94
N ASP A 151 -19.86 -29.99 -0.66
CA ASP A 151 -21.03 -30.19 -1.53
C ASP A 151 -22.22 -29.25 -1.24
N GLY A 152 -22.12 -28.39 -0.21
CA GLY A 152 -23.21 -27.54 0.31
C GLY A 152 -23.97 -28.15 1.50
N GLY A 153 -23.61 -29.36 1.94
CA GLY A 153 -24.20 -30.03 3.10
C GLY A 153 -23.83 -29.39 4.44
N ARG A 154 -24.71 -29.59 5.45
CA ARG A 154 -24.47 -29.29 6.88
C ARG A 154 -23.97 -27.87 7.21
N ASP A 155 -24.32 -26.87 6.40
CA ASP A 155 -24.04 -25.46 6.70
C ASP A 155 -24.50 -25.08 8.11
N ARG A 156 -23.64 -24.34 8.82
CA ARG A 156 -23.86 -23.83 10.16
C ARG A 156 -22.92 -22.68 10.47
N ILE A 157 -23.40 -21.72 11.26
CA ILE A 157 -22.55 -20.69 11.88
C ILE A 157 -21.53 -21.37 12.80
N LEU A 158 -20.24 -21.17 12.50
CA LEU A 158 -19.11 -21.62 13.31
C LEU A 158 -18.69 -20.54 14.31
N VAL A 159 -18.67 -19.27 13.88
CA VAL A 159 -18.39 -18.09 14.73
C VAL A 159 -19.44 -17.03 14.44
N PRO A 160 -20.15 -16.46 15.44
CA PRO A 160 -21.26 -15.54 15.21
C PRO A 160 -20.84 -14.13 14.75
N ALA A 161 -19.59 -13.73 14.99
CA ALA A 161 -19.04 -12.45 14.56
C ALA A 161 -17.54 -12.59 14.26
N ALA A 162 -17.22 -12.61 12.97
CA ALA A 162 -15.88 -12.65 12.41
C ALA A 162 -15.69 -11.56 11.36
N ARG A 163 -14.44 -11.35 10.92
CA ARG A 163 -14.01 -10.31 9.97
C ARG A 163 -13.02 -10.85 8.94
N HIS A 164 -12.84 -10.12 7.85
CA HIS A 164 -11.76 -10.35 6.88
C HIS A 164 -10.42 -9.70 7.31
N TYR A 165 -9.30 -10.31 6.89
CA TYR A 165 -7.92 -9.81 7.02
C TYR A 165 -7.59 -8.62 6.09
N GLY A 166 -8.62 -8.12 5.39
CA GLY A 166 -8.50 -7.24 4.23
C GLY A 166 -9.16 -7.90 3.02
N GLU A 167 -9.92 -7.11 2.25
CA GLU A 167 -10.76 -7.56 1.14
C GLU A 167 -11.58 -8.82 1.49
N HIS A 168 -11.41 -9.95 0.79
CA HIS A 168 -12.16 -11.18 1.04
C HIS A 168 -11.27 -12.40 1.33
N ARG A 169 -10.49 -12.31 2.41
CA ARG A 169 -9.89 -13.47 3.09
C ARG A 169 -10.25 -13.38 4.58
N ALA A 170 -10.77 -14.43 5.22
CA ALA A 170 -11.23 -14.37 6.63
C ALA A 170 -10.78 -15.52 7.53
N ALA A 171 -10.21 -16.60 6.97
CA ALA A 171 -9.63 -17.68 7.75
C ALA A 171 -8.37 -18.28 7.10
N VAL A 172 -7.58 -19.01 7.88
CA VAL A 172 -6.47 -19.88 7.44
C VAL A 172 -6.54 -21.21 8.19
N TRP A 173 -6.46 -22.32 7.49
CA TRP A 173 -6.37 -23.64 8.10
C TRP A 173 -4.91 -23.95 8.50
N TRP A 174 -4.70 -24.42 9.72
CA TRP A 174 -3.42 -24.96 10.20
C TRP A 174 -3.42 -26.50 10.25
N GLY A 175 -4.61 -27.12 10.14
CA GLY A 175 -4.83 -28.56 10.07
C GLY A 175 -6.33 -28.87 10.02
N GLU A 176 -6.71 -30.14 10.02
CA GLU A 176 -8.14 -30.55 9.90
C GLU A 176 -9.06 -30.04 11.00
N ASP A 177 -8.48 -29.76 12.17
CA ASP A 177 -9.16 -29.33 13.39
C ASP A 177 -8.83 -27.89 13.80
N GLU A 178 -7.80 -27.26 13.21
CA GLU A 178 -7.25 -25.97 13.64
C GLU A 178 -7.46 -24.89 12.57
N LEU A 179 -8.26 -23.88 12.93
CA LEU A 179 -8.67 -22.78 12.07
C LEU A 179 -8.31 -21.44 12.72
N VAL A 180 -7.49 -20.63 12.05
CA VAL A 180 -7.26 -19.23 12.42
C VAL A 180 -8.29 -18.34 11.75
N TYR A 181 -8.82 -17.34 12.45
CA TYR A 181 -9.79 -16.35 11.95
C TYR A 181 -9.64 -15.00 12.71
N ILE A 182 -10.34 -13.94 12.28
CA ILE A 182 -10.45 -12.69 13.06
C ILE A 182 -11.85 -12.56 13.68
N ASP A 183 -11.94 -12.22 14.95
CA ASP A 183 -13.22 -11.97 15.63
C ASP A 183 -13.81 -10.57 15.39
N GLY A 184 -15.05 -10.34 15.81
CA GLY A 184 -15.72 -9.04 15.72
C GLY A 184 -15.01 -7.87 16.44
N ARG A 185 -13.96 -8.12 17.24
CA ARG A 185 -13.13 -7.09 17.91
C ARG A 185 -11.84 -6.77 17.15
N SER A 186 -11.60 -7.41 15.99
CA SER A 186 -10.35 -7.39 15.25
C SER A 186 -9.16 -8.06 15.97
N ALA A 187 -9.41 -9.02 16.86
CA ALA A 187 -8.37 -9.90 17.40
C ALA A 187 -8.27 -11.18 16.56
N THR A 188 -7.05 -11.63 16.23
CA THR A 188 -6.81 -12.89 15.53
C THR A 188 -6.83 -14.05 16.52
N GLN A 189 -7.62 -15.07 16.21
CA GLN A 189 -7.97 -16.19 17.08
C GLN A 189 -7.63 -17.53 16.41
N LEU A 190 -7.18 -18.52 17.18
CA LEU A 190 -7.05 -19.93 16.79
C LEU A 190 -8.19 -20.74 17.43
N LEU A 191 -9.04 -21.37 16.61
CA LEU A 191 -10.12 -22.25 17.02
C LEU A 191 -9.74 -23.72 16.79
N ARG A 192 -9.95 -24.57 17.81
CA ARG A 192 -10.00 -26.04 17.65
C ARG A 192 -11.45 -26.49 17.51
N LEU A 193 -11.78 -27.08 16.36
CA LEU A 193 -13.14 -27.49 16.01
C LEU A 193 -13.67 -28.61 16.92
N SER A 194 -12.85 -29.62 17.20
CA SER A 194 -13.21 -30.78 18.04
C SER A 194 -13.44 -30.42 19.51
N ALA A 195 -12.68 -29.46 20.03
CA ALA A 195 -12.74 -29.01 21.41
C ALA A 195 -13.72 -27.84 21.62
N GLY A 196 -14.11 -27.13 20.55
CA GLY A 196 -14.86 -25.86 20.65
C GLY A 196 -14.11 -24.75 21.38
N SER A 197 -12.77 -24.84 21.47
CA SER A 197 -11.92 -23.97 22.27
C SER A 197 -11.17 -22.96 21.39
N THR A 198 -11.20 -21.68 21.79
CA THR A 198 -10.52 -20.59 21.08
C THR A 198 -9.37 -20.02 21.92
N THR A 199 -8.22 -19.77 21.30
CA THR A 199 -7.06 -19.08 21.88
C THR A 199 -6.76 -17.81 21.09
N GLU A 200 -6.56 -16.68 21.76
CA GLU A 200 -6.17 -15.42 21.11
C GLU A 200 -4.68 -15.47 20.72
N LEU A 201 -4.39 -15.39 19.42
CA LEU A 201 -3.01 -15.32 18.90
C LEU A 201 -2.49 -13.89 18.93
N ILE A 202 -3.30 -12.94 18.42
CA ILE A 202 -2.92 -11.52 18.28
C ILE A 202 -4.10 -10.66 18.71
N GLY A 203 -3.96 -10.01 19.87
CA GLY A 203 -5.01 -9.17 20.42
C GLY A 203 -5.26 -7.89 19.61
N ALA A 204 -6.49 -7.39 19.66
CA ALA A 204 -6.98 -6.27 18.83
C ALA A 204 -6.12 -5.00 18.87
N ARG A 205 -5.40 -4.75 19.98
CA ARG A 205 -4.50 -3.58 20.12
C ARG A 205 -3.18 -3.71 19.36
N ALA A 206 -2.82 -4.91 18.90
CA ALA A 206 -1.73 -5.17 17.96
C ALA A 206 -2.23 -5.25 16.50
N ALA A 207 -3.53 -5.48 16.27
CA ALA A 207 -4.14 -5.35 14.95
C ALA A 207 -4.23 -3.89 14.48
N SER A 208 -4.41 -2.92 15.39
CA SER A 208 -4.43 -1.48 15.06
C SER A 208 -3.09 -0.89 14.60
N ALA A 209 -2.05 -1.71 14.40
CA ALA A 209 -0.75 -1.31 13.85
C ALA A 209 -0.59 -1.66 12.35
N THR A 210 -1.57 -2.31 11.72
CA THR A 210 -1.63 -2.49 10.26
C THR A 210 -1.72 -1.15 9.53
N ALA A 211 -1.38 -1.13 8.24
CA ALA A 211 -1.52 0.06 7.39
C ALA A 211 -2.99 0.51 7.20
N HIS A 212 -3.96 -0.35 7.59
CA HIS A 212 -5.39 -0.11 7.52
C HIS A 212 -6.02 -0.37 8.90
N PRO A 213 -6.02 0.63 9.82
CA PRO A 213 -6.37 0.42 11.23
C PRO A 213 -7.75 -0.22 11.41
N GLY A 214 -7.77 -1.46 11.91
CA GLY A 214 -8.97 -2.26 12.13
C GLY A 214 -9.03 -3.56 11.31
N GLU A 215 -8.21 -3.70 10.27
CA GLU A 215 -7.91 -5.00 9.65
C GLU A 215 -7.09 -5.86 10.63
N GLY A 216 -7.44 -7.14 10.76
CA GLY A 216 -6.70 -8.12 11.55
C GLY A 216 -5.62 -8.85 10.73
N TRP A 217 -4.79 -9.65 11.41
CA TRP A 217 -3.61 -10.28 10.81
C TRP A 217 -3.91 -11.69 10.26
N LEU A 218 -3.71 -11.90 8.96
CA LEU A 218 -3.61 -13.21 8.29
C LEU A 218 -2.35 -13.89 8.82
N VAL A 219 -2.43 -15.15 9.27
CA VAL A 219 -1.30 -15.86 9.90
C VAL A 219 -0.97 -17.12 9.13
N ALA A 220 0.29 -17.27 8.75
CA ALA A 220 0.78 -18.47 8.09
C ALA A 220 0.65 -19.70 9.01
N PRO A 221 0.46 -20.92 8.46
CA PRO A 221 0.63 -22.16 9.20
C PRO A 221 1.97 -22.17 9.98
N GLY A 222 1.93 -22.58 11.24
CA GLY A 222 3.07 -22.49 12.16
C GLY A 222 3.22 -21.15 12.91
N GLY A 223 2.41 -20.13 12.60
CA GLY A 223 2.22 -18.96 13.47
C GLY A 223 3.30 -17.87 13.45
N GLN A 224 4.42 -18.06 12.75
CA GLN A 224 5.60 -17.18 12.81
C GLN A 224 5.59 -16.00 11.82
N VAL A 225 4.69 -16.00 10.83
CA VAL A 225 4.61 -14.95 9.79
C VAL A 225 3.17 -14.48 9.62
N VAL A 226 2.99 -13.17 9.44
CA VAL A 226 1.68 -12.52 9.29
C VAL A 226 1.61 -11.48 8.18
N SER A 227 0.42 -11.18 7.67
CA SER A 227 0.17 -10.05 6.76
C SER A 227 -1.22 -9.43 6.97
N GLY A 228 -1.42 -8.17 6.59
CA GLY A 228 -2.75 -7.61 6.28
C GLY A 228 -3.01 -7.70 4.78
N ASN A 229 -3.93 -6.90 4.22
CA ASN A 229 -4.06 -6.81 2.75
C ASN A 229 -2.75 -6.34 2.09
N THR A 230 -2.04 -5.42 2.74
CA THR A 230 -0.70 -4.98 2.35
C THR A 230 0.31 -6.14 2.51
N PRO A 231 0.97 -6.62 1.44
CA PRO A 231 1.90 -7.76 1.51
C PRO A 231 3.22 -7.39 2.20
N THR A 232 3.25 -7.49 3.53
CA THR A 232 4.45 -7.22 4.35
C THR A 232 5.15 -8.50 4.79
N PHE A 233 4.39 -9.59 4.97
CA PHE A 233 4.89 -10.88 5.48
C PHE A 233 5.76 -10.68 6.73
N SER A 234 5.23 -9.91 7.68
CA SER A 234 5.85 -9.49 8.93
C SER A 234 6.12 -10.69 9.85
N ASP A 235 7.10 -10.57 10.75
CA ASP A 235 7.37 -11.65 11.72
C ASP A 235 6.37 -11.57 12.89
N HIS A 236 6.05 -12.71 13.51
CA HIS A 236 5.23 -12.77 14.72
C HIS A 236 5.86 -13.72 15.74
N THR A 237 6.06 -13.24 16.98
CA THR A 237 6.48 -14.07 18.12
C THR A 237 5.40 -14.01 19.20
N GLU A 238 4.96 -15.17 19.69
CA GLU A 238 3.99 -15.25 20.80
C GLU A 238 4.51 -14.49 22.03
N GLY A 239 3.69 -13.57 22.56
CA GLY A 239 4.03 -12.73 23.71
C GLY A 239 4.85 -11.47 23.39
N GLU A 240 5.61 -11.42 22.28
CA GLU A 240 6.32 -10.20 21.84
C GLU A 240 5.51 -9.38 20.81
N GLY A 241 4.65 -10.05 20.03
CA GLY A 241 3.75 -9.43 19.06
C GLY A 241 4.26 -9.48 17.62
N VAL A 242 3.81 -8.53 16.79
CA VAL A 242 4.11 -8.48 15.34
C VAL A 242 5.24 -7.49 15.05
N ARG A 243 6.34 -7.99 14.47
CA ARG A 243 7.44 -7.18 13.95
C ARG A 243 7.16 -6.84 12.49
N ILE A 244 6.45 -5.72 12.29
CA ILE A 244 6.04 -5.23 10.96
C ILE A 244 7.26 -5.07 10.05
N ARG A 245 7.20 -5.60 8.82
CA ARG A 245 8.22 -5.44 7.78
C ARG A 245 7.76 -4.45 6.70
N PRO A 246 8.67 -3.90 5.86
CA PRO A 246 8.28 -3.11 4.70
C PRO A 246 7.32 -3.86 3.78
N SER A 247 6.42 -3.12 3.12
CA SER A 247 5.55 -3.66 2.08
C SER A 247 6.35 -4.05 0.84
N LEU A 248 6.06 -5.21 0.27
CA LEU A 248 6.59 -5.64 -1.03
C LEU A 248 5.82 -5.04 -2.22
N GLY A 249 4.79 -4.22 -1.95
CA GLY A 249 3.86 -3.71 -2.95
C GLY A 249 2.71 -4.68 -3.22
N GLY A 250 1.67 -4.20 -3.92
CA GLY A 250 0.54 -5.03 -4.29
C GLY A 250 -0.48 -5.27 -3.17
N CYS A 251 -1.22 -6.39 -3.26
CA CYS A 251 -2.36 -6.73 -2.41
C CYS A 251 -2.61 -8.25 -2.35
N GLN A 252 -3.61 -8.66 -1.57
CA GLN A 252 -4.19 -10.01 -1.56
C GLN A 252 -3.23 -11.18 -1.25
N PRO A 253 -2.43 -11.14 -0.16
CA PRO A 253 -1.52 -12.22 0.18
C PRO A 253 -2.25 -13.53 0.55
N ALA A 254 -1.69 -14.65 0.11
CA ALA A 254 -2.03 -16.01 0.51
C ALA A 254 -0.81 -16.71 1.14
N PHE A 255 -1.06 -17.80 1.85
CA PHE A 255 -0.03 -18.72 2.35
C PHE A 255 -0.27 -20.13 1.79
N SER A 256 0.79 -20.90 1.55
CA SER A 256 0.67 -22.33 1.32
C SER A 256 0.30 -23.05 2.63
N LEU A 257 -0.41 -24.18 2.51
CA LEU A 257 -0.89 -24.96 3.67
C LEU A 257 0.25 -25.53 4.53
N ASP A 258 1.42 -25.80 3.94
CA ASP A 258 2.62 -26.26 4.65
C ASP A 258 3.36 -25.13 5.40
N GLY A 259 2.92 -23.87 5.26
CA GLY A 259 3.56 -22.70 5.86
C GLY A 259 4.91 -22.32 5.23
N ARG A 260 5.32 -22.95 4.11
CA ARG A 260 6.60 -22.66 3.47
C ARG A 260 6.58 -21.38 2.63
N PHE A 261 5.49 -21.11 1.93
CA PHE A 261 5.40 -20.05 0.94
C PHE A 261 4.29 -19.05 1.22
N ALA A 262 4.46 -17.85 0.68
CA ALA A 262 3.37 -16.93 0.39
C ALA A 262 3.33 -16.59 -1.10
N VAL A 263 2.14 -16.19 -1.58
CA VAL A 263 1.93 -15.61 -2.92
C VAL A 263 1.02 -14.39 -2.85
N TRP A 264 1.21 -13.39 -3.71
CA TRP A 264 0.39 -12.17 -3.75
C TRP A 264 0.37 -11.53 -5.15
N SER A 265 -0.61 -10.66 -5.41
CA SER A 265 -0.61 -9.82 -6.61
C SER A 265 0.27 -8.60 -6.35
N ALA A 266 1.51 -8.62 -6.84
CA ALA A 266 2.56 -7.64 -6.54
C ALA A 266 2.32 -6.24 -7.14
N GLY A 267 1.42 -6.14 -8.13
CA GLY A 267 1.06 -4.90 -8.80
C GLY A 267 -0.37 -4.90 -9.32
N ALA A 268 -0.77 -3.76 -9.87
CA ALA A 268 -2.05 -3.58 -10.51
C ALA A 268 -2.14 -4.47 -11.78
N GLY A 269 -2.95 -5.53 -11.74
CA GLY A 269 -3.06 -6.53 -12.80
C GLY A 269 -1.99 -7.62 -12.73
N GLY A 270 -1.36 -7.81 -11.57
CA GLY A 270 -0.16 -8.62 -11.42
C GLY A 270 1.13 -7.81 -11.55
N PRO A 271 2.31 -8.45 -11.60
CA PRO A 271 2.51 -9.92 -11.63
C PRO A 271 2.07 -10.63 -10.34
N ILE A 272 2.00 -11.96 -10.38
CA ILE A 272 1.87 -12.79 -9.17
C ILE A 272 3.28 -13.17 -8.73
N ASP A 273 3.66 -12.75 -7.53
CA ASP A 273 4.95 -13.07 -6.92
C ASP A 273 4.79 -14.13 -5.82
N ALA A 274 5.88 -14.84 -5.55
CA ALA A 274 6.04 -15.75 -4.42
C ALA A 274 7.16 -15.31 -3.48
N LEU A 275 7.08 -15.79 -2.24
CA LEU A 275 8.08 -15.62 -1.17
C LEU A 275 8.24 -16.94 -0.42
N ASP A 276 9.45 -17.50 -0.38
CA ASP A 276 9.79 -18.58 0.55
C ASP A 276 9.99 -17.96 1.94
N LEU A 277 9.12 -18.31 2.89
CA LEU A 277 8.98 -17.60 4.17
C LEU A 277 10.18 -17.81 5.10
N ALA A 278 10.87 -18.94 4.98
CA ALA A 278 12.05 -19.26 5.77
C ALA A 278 13.31 -18.55 5.25
N THR A 279 13.52 -18.55 3.93
CA THR A 279 14.71 -17.92 3.32
C THR A 279 14.53 -16.43 3.00
N ARG A 280 13.28 -15.93 3.02
CA ARG A 280 12.88 -14.57 2.63
C ARG A 280 13.22 -14.18 1.19
N ARG A 281 13.52 -15.15 0.32
CA ARG A 281 13.71 -14.94 -1.12
C ARG A 281 12.35 -14.83 -1.80
N SER A 282 12.17 -13.81 -2.63
CA SER A 282 11.03 -13.68 -3.55
C SER A 282 11.40 -13.91 -5.02
N TRP A 283 10.40 -14.18 -5.85
CA TRP A 283 10.49 -14.28 -7.31
C TRP A 283 9.09 -14.19 -7.94
N THR A 284 9.01 -13.81 -9.21
CA THR A 284 7.77 -13.83 -10.00
C THR A 284 7.36 -15.26 -10.34
N VAL A 285 6.10 -15.60 -10.11
CA VAL A 285 5.47 -16.88 -10.49
C VAL A 285 4.69 -16.76 -11.80
N LEU A 286 3.99 -15.64 -12.01
CA LEU A 286 3.20 -15.39 -13.22
C LEU A 286 3.36 -13.94 -13.63
N GLU A 287 3.88 -13.71 -14.84
CA GLU A 287 4.13 -12.37 -15.36
C GLU A 287 2.84 -11.60 -15.67
N LYS A 288 2.92 -10.27 -15.76
CA LYS A 288 1.79 -9.48 -16.26
C LYS A 288 1.66 -9.67 -17.77
N GLY A 289 0.55 -10.28 -18.21
CA GLY A 289 0.39 -10.75 -19.59
C GLY A 289 1.11 -12.07 -19.90
N ASP A 290 1.33 -12.92 -18.89
CA ASP A 290 2.02 -14.21 -19.03
C ASP A 290 1.44 -15.11 -20.15
N PRO A 291 2.27 -15.72 -21.01
CA PRO A 291 1.80 -16.59 -22.08
C PRO A 291 1.07 -17.87 -21.64
N HIS A 292 1.11 -18.27 -20.37
CA HIS A 292 0.30 -19.40 -19.88
C HIS A 292 -1.22 -19.10 -19.85
N LEU A 293 -1.59 -17.81 -19.80
CA LEU A 293 -2.98 -17.33 -19.85
C LEU A 293 -3.44 -17.06 -21.30
N PRO A 294 -4.76 -16.96 -21.55
CA PRO A 294 -5.27 -16.58 -22.87
C PRO A 294 -4.83 -15.17 -23.28
N ALA A 295 -4.55 -14.98 -24.58
CA ALA A 295 -4.30 -13.66 -25.13
C ALA A 295 -5.53 -12.75 -24.93
N GLY A 296 -5.35 -11.63 -24.22
CA GLY A 296 -6.45 -10.76 -23.81
C GLY A 296 -7.09 -11.11 -22.45
N ARG A 297 -6.48 -12.00 -21.66
CA ARG A 297 -6.79 -12.23 -20.23
C ARG A 297 -5.52 -12.11 -19.37
N GLY A 298 -4.80 -10.99 -19.53
CA GLY A 298 -3.43 -10.83 -19.02
C GLY A 298 -3.28 -10.20 -17.63
N TYR A 299 -4.37 -9.74 -17.00
CA TYR A 299 -4.34 -8.98 -15.75
C TYR A 299 -4.80 -9.88 -14.59
N SER A 300 -3.86 -10.30 -13.73
CA SER A 300 -4.06 -11.42 -12.78
C SER A 300 -4.22 -11.01 -11.32
N TYR A 301 -5.19 -11.63 -10.66
CA TYR A 301 -5.60 -11.33 -9.28
C TYR A 301 -5.98 -12.57 -8.46
N PHE A 302 -6.17 -12.37 -7.17
CA PHE A 302 -6.70 -13.35 -6.21
C PHE A 302 -5.90 -14.67 -6.11
N PRO A 303 -4.56 -14.66 -6.01
CA PRO A 303 -3.78 -15.89 -6.04
C PRO A 303 -4.12 -16.82 -4.88
N ALA A 304 -4.35 -18.10 -5.18
CA ALA A 304 -4.56 -19.16 -4.21
C ALA A 304 -3.78 -20.42 -4.64
N LEU A 305 -3.14 -21.09 -3.67
CA LEU A 305 -2.40 -22.35 -3.90
C LEU A 305 -3.25 -23.54 -3.48
N SER A 306 -3.05 -24.69 -4.11
CA SER A 306 -3.59 -25.95 -3.61
C SER A 306 -3.00 -26.37 -2.26
N ASN A 307 -3.70 -27.28 -1.59
CA ASN A 307 -3.24 -28.00 -0.38
C ASN A 307 -1.83 -28.62 -0.50
N ASP A 308 -1.38 -28.99 -1.70
CA ASP A 308 -0.04 -29.51 -1.98
C ASP A 308 0.88 -28.53 -2.73
N ALA A 309 0.44 -27.28 -2.90
CA ALA A 309 1.08 -26.21 -3.66
C ALA A 309 1.46 -26.55 -5.13
N SER A 310 0.95 -27.65 -5.69
CA SER A 310 1.19 -28.06 -7.08
C SER A 310 0.28 -27.37 -8.11
N LEU A 311 -0.63 -26.51 -7.65
CA LEU A 311 -1.55 -25.73 -8.48
C LEU A 311 -1.66 -24.29 -7.97
N LEU A 312 -1.84 -23.35 -8.91
CA LEU A 312 -2.20 -21.96 -8.65
C LEU A 312 -3.55 -21.66 -9.29
N ALA A 313 -4.48 -21.07 -8.54
CA ALA A 313 -5.65 -20.39 -9.08
C ALA A 313 -5.46 -18.88 -9.07
N VAL A 314 -5.92 -18.21 -10.13
CA VAL A 314 -6.04 -16.75 -10.24
C VAL A 314 -7.36 -16.38 -10.93
N GLY A 315 -7.91 -15.20 -10.65
CA GLY A 315 -8.85 -14.55 -11.57
C GLY A 315 -8.09 -13.68 -12.56
N ALA A 316 -8.42 -13.73 -13.86
CA ALA A 316 -7.77 -12.91 -14.87
C ALA A 316 -8.76 -12.15 -15.77
N SER A 317 -8.47 -10.87 -16.01
CA SER A 317 -9.28 -9.92 -16.78
C SER A 317 -8.54 -9.41 -18.03
N ALA A 318 -9.21 -8.64 -18.88
CA ALA A 318 -8.63 -8.09 -20.11
C ALA A 318 -7.77 -6.82 -19.87
N GLY A 319 -8.08 -6.10 -18.80
CA GLY A 319 -7.36 -4.91 -18.32
C GLY A 319 -8.04 -4.23 -17.13
N GLU A 320 -9.12 -4.80 -16.62
CA GLU A 320 -9.93 -4.30 -15.52
C GLU A 320 -9.35 -4.72 -14.16
N HIS A 321 -9.47 -3.85 -13.16
CA HIS A 321 -8.90 -4.09 -11.83
C HIS A 321 -9.96 -4.21 -10.72
N ASP A 322 -11.17 -3.69 -10.91
CA ASP A 322 -12.18 -3.66 -9.86
C ASP A 322 -12.61 -5.08 -9.40
N HIS A 323 -12.19 -5.46 -8.19
CA HIS A 323 -12.50 -6.74 -7.53
C HIS A 323 -14.01 -7.02 -7.28
N PHE A 324 -14.91 -6.11 -7.66
CA PHE A 324 -16.36 -6.19 -7.46
C PHE A 324 -17.14 -5.92 -8.76
N ARG A 325 -16.47 -5.58 -9.87
CA ARG A 325 -17.11 -5.15 -11.13
C ARG A 325 -16.42 -5.59 -12.42
N ALA A 326 -15.20 -6.09 -12.34
CA ALA A 326 -14.44 -6.58 -13.50
C ALA A 326 -14.91 -7.96 -13.96
N ASP A 327 -14.85 -8.19 -15.27
CA ASP A 327 -15.06 -9.48 -15.93
C ASP A 327 -13.80 -10.34 -15.79
N TYR A 328 -13.70 -11.03 -14.64
CA TYR A 328 -12.65 -12.00 -14.34
C TYR A 328 -13.15 -13.41 -14.68
N ASP A 329 -12.40 -14.17 -15.48
CA ASP A 329 -12.53 -15.63 -15.49
C ASP A 329 -11.55 -16.22 -14.46
N ILE A 330 -11.90 -17.33 -13.80
CA ILE A 330 -10.95 -18.08 -12.95
C ILE A 330 -10.12 -19.04 -13.81
N TYR A 331 -8.80 -19.04 -13.61
CA TYR A 331 -7.83 -19.91 -14.28
C TYR A 331 -7.03 -20.72 -13.27
N VAL A 332 -6.75 -21.99 -13.60
CA VAL A 332 -5.89 -22.88 -12.81
C VAL A 332 -4.67 -23.32 -13.62
N LEU A 333 -3.48 -23.16 -13.04
CA LEU A 333 -2.18 -23.55 -13.60
C LEU A 333 -1.56 -24.70 -12.78
N GLU A 334 -0.74 -25.53 -13.42
CA GLU A 334 0.07 -26.56 -12.74
C GLU A 334 1.47 -26.02 -12.45
N LEU A 335 1.92 -26.15 -11.19
CA LEU A 335 3.21 -25.67 -10.69
C LEU A 335 4.14 -26.84 -10.34
N ASP A 336 5.45 -26.58 -10.33
CA ASP A 336 6.39 -27.33 -9.50
C ASP A 336 6.26 -26.89 -8.03
N PRO A 337 5.75 -27.74 -7.10
CA PRO A 337 5.55 -27.35 -5.70
C PRO A 337 6.86 -27.09 -4.93
N SER A 338 8.03 -27.39 -5.51
CA SER A 338 9.32 -27.08 -4.89
C SER A 338 9.81 -25.65 -5.16
N THR A 339 9.36 -25.03 -6.26
CA THR A 339 9.75 -23.69 -6.74
C THR A 339 8.58 -22.73 -7.00
N LEU A 340 7.34 -23.21 -6.96
CA LEU A 340 6.11 -22.52 -7.39
C LEU A 340 6.12 -21.99 -8.84
N LEU A 341 7.06 -22.39 -9.69
CA LEU A 341 7.07 -21.96 -11.09
C LEU A 341 6.07 -22.79 -11.92
N PRO A 342 5.34 -22.19 -12.88
CA PRO A 342 4.50 -22.92 -13.82
C PRO A 342 5.30 -23.96 -14.60
N ALA A 343 4.71 -25.14 -14.81
CA ALA A 343 5.36 -26.18 -15.59
C ALA A 343 5.59 -25.72 -17.05
N PRO A 344 6.80 -25.87 -17.62
CA PRO A 344 7.14 -25.36 -18.95
C PRO A 344 6.24 -26.02 -20.01
N SER A 345 5.26 -25.27 -20.47
CA SER A 345 4.15 -25.74 -21.29
C SER A 345 3.93 -24.80 -22.48
N GLY A 346 3.08 -25.22 -23.43
CA GLY A 346 2.68 -24.34 -24.53
C GLY A 346 1.88 -23.14 -24.03
N ALA A 347 1.91 -22.03 -24.75
CA ALA A 347 1.08 -20.87 -24.44
C ALA A 347 -0.42 -21.23 -24.37
N ASN A 348 -1.16 -20.55 -23.50
CA ASN A 348 -2.55 -20.84 -23.15
C ASN A 348 -2.77 -22.26 -22.59
N SER A 349 -1.95 -22.66 -21.61
CA SER A 349 -2.06 -23.95 -20.90
C SER A 349 -2.90 -23.91 -19.62
N ALA A 350 -3.25 -22.71 -19.13
CA ALA A 350 -4.11 -22.55 -17.96
C ALA A 350 -5.55 -23.05 -18.23
N ARG A 351 -6.15 -23.74 -17.24
CA ARG A 351 -7.52 -24.28 -17.34
C ARG A 351 -8.52 -23.24 -16.84
N VAL A 352 -9.40 -22.76 -17.72
CA VAL A 352 -10.52 -21.88 -17.33
C VAL A 352 -11.59 -22.65 -16.53
N VAL A 353 -12.19 -22.00 -15.55
CA VAL A 353 -13.22 -22.54 -14.65
C VAL A 353 -14.51 -21.76 -14.86
N ALA A 354 -15.56 -22.46 -15.30
CA ALA A 354 -16.94 -21.97 -15.47
C ALA A 354 -17.13 -20.48 -15.89
N PRO A 355 -16.53 -20.04 -17.01
CA PRO A 355 -16.51 -18.63 -17.43
C PRO A 355 -17.91 -18.04 -17.57
N HIS A 356 -18.11 -16.82 -17.09
CA HIS A 356 -19.43 -16.18 -16.98
C HIS A 356 -19.28 -14.64 -17.00
N PRO A 357 -20.21 -13.87 -17.60
CA PRO A 357 -20.18 -12.40 -17.59
C PRO A 357 -20.61 -11.80 -16.23
N GLY A 358 -20.16 -12.42 -15.15
CA GLY A 358 -20.30 -11.97 -13.76
C GLY A 358 -18.92 -11.80 -13.15
N VAL A 359 -18.88 -11.39 -11.90
CA VAL A 359 -17.61 -11.13 -11.21
C VAL A 359 -17.20 -12.41 -10.46
N ASP A 360 -16.39 -13.25 -11.09
CA ASP A 360 -15.81 -14.43 -10.46
C ASP A 360 -14.46 -14.09 -9.80
N ARG A 361 -14.32 -14.32 -8.50
CA ARG A 361 -13.19 -13.80 -7.72
C ARG A 361 -12.86 -14.65 -6.49
N PHE A 362 -11.72 -14.36 -5.84
CA PHE A 362 -11.25 -15.03 -4.63
C PHE A 362 -11.38 -16.57 -4.68
N PRO A 363 -10.76 -17.23 -5.68
CA PRO A 363 -10.79 -18.68 -5.78
C PRO A 363 -10.06 -19.35 -4.61
N ASP A 364 -10.34 -20.62 -4.43
CA ASP A 364 -9.61 -21.57 -3.59
C ASP A 364 -9.69 -22.96 -4.24
N LEU A 365 -8.68 -23.80 -4.05
CA LEU A 365 -8.62 -25.09 -4.74
C LEU A 365 -8.00 -26.21 -3.92
N TYR A 366 -8.49 -27.42 -4.14
CA TYR A 366 -8.02 -28.66 -3.53
C TYR A 366 -7.69 -29.70 -4.60
N ARG A 367 -6.54 -30.37 -4.41
CA ARG A 367 -6.08 -31.50 -5.20
C ARG A 367 -6.14 -32.79 -4.37
N PRO A 368 -6.92 -33.80 -4.80
CA PRO A 368 -6.84 -35.15 -4.23
C PRO A 368 -5.43 -35.72 -4.36
N ALA A 369 -4.97 -36.41 -3.31
CA ALA A 369 -3.68 -37.07 -3.35
C ALA A 369 -3.65 -38.17 -4.43
N ARG A 370 -2.85 -37.96 -5.48
CA ARG A 370 -2.69 -38.95 -6.57
C ARG A 370 -2.20 -40.29 -6.01
N PRO A 371 -2.78 -41.44 -6.42
CA PRO A 371 -2.26 -42.75 -6.07
C PRO A 371 -0.82 -42.91 -6.56
N VAL A 372 0.14 -42.91 -5.62
CA VAL A 372 1.55 -43.08 -5.93
C VAL A 372 1.78 -44.52 -6.42
N ASP A 373 2.30 -44.65 -7.65
CA ASP A 373 2.73 -45.94 -8.19
C ASP A 373 3.79 -46.57 -7.27
N ARG A 374 3.43 -47.68 -6.60
CA ARG A 374 4.27 -48.34 -5.58
C ARG A 374 5.37 -49.21 -6.22
N ALA A 375 6.11 -48.63 -7.15
CA ALA A 375 7.15 -49.27 -7.95
C ALA A 375 8.51 -48.52 -7.92
N GLY A 376 8.85 -47.90 -6.78
CA GLY A 376 10.14 -47.20 -6.62
C GLY A 376 10.65 -47.08 -5.17
N ALA A 377 9.77 -46.77 -4.20
CA ALA A 377 10.17 -46.50 -2.82
C ALA A 377 10.51 -47.78 -2.01
N ARG A 378 11.76 -48.27 -2.12
CA ARG A 378 12.38 -49.18 -1.15
C ARG A 378 13.63 -48.54 -0.54
N GLY A 379 13.58 -48.27 0.77
CA GLY A 379 14.55 -47.41 1.47
C GLY A 379 14.17 -45.93 1.32
N VAL A 380 14.45 -45.06 2.29
CA VAL A 380 15.30 -45.23 3.49
C VAL A 380 14.45 -45.21 4.77
N GLN A 381 14.89 -45.90 5.84
CA GLN A 381 14.22 -45.88 7.14
C GLN A 381 14.48 -44.57 7.90
N ALA A 382 13.57 -44.21 8.82
CA ALA A 382 13.81 -43.13 9.76
C ALA A 382 15.03 -43.43 10.66
N SER A 383 16.09 -42.64 10.54
CA SER A 383 17.21 -42.60 11.49
C SER A 383 17.21 -41.27 12.22
N GLY A 384 16.81 -41.28 13.50
CA GLY A 384 16.95 -40.10 14.35
C GLY A 384 18.43 -39.85 14.66
N THR A 385 18.99 -38.75 14.15
CA THR A 385 20.35 -38.30 14.46
C THR A 385 20.32 -36.92 15.11
N SER A 386 21.07 -36.76 16.18
CA SER A 386 21.16 -35.51 16.97
C SER A 386 21.48 -34.29 16.11
N ALA A 387 20.96 -33.13 16.50
CA ALA A 387 21.35 -31.85 15.91
C ALA A 387 22.84 -31.59 16.14
N THR A 388 23.67 -31.84 15.13
CA THR A 388 24.99 -31.24 15.00
C THR A 388 24.81 -29.85 14.42
N ALA A 389 25.20 -28.82 15.18
CA ALA A 389 25.17 -27.44 14.70
C ALA A 389 26.06 -27.30 13.45
N VAL A 390 25.44 -27.05 12.29
CA VAL A 390 26.16 -26.60 11.10
C VAL A 390 26.74 -25.23 11.45
N PRO A 391 28.06 -24.99 11.27
CA PRO A 391 28.62 -23.68 11.53
C PRO A 391 27.96 -22.67 10.58
N ALA A 392 27.51 -21.55 11.11
CA ALA A 392 26.93 -20.49 10.29
C ALA A 392 27.92 -20.10 9.19
N ALA A 393 27.49 -20.24 7.93
CA ALA A 393 28.25 -19.72 6.80
C ALA A 393 28.38 -18.21 7.01
N ALA A 394 29.62 -17.74 7.18
CA ALA A 394 29.88 -16.34 7.44
C ALA A 394 29.67 -15.51 6.17
N GLU A 395 28.42 -15.10 5.94
CA GLU A 395 28.09 -13.95 5.11
C GLU A 395 29.07 -12.81 5.42
N PRO A 396 29.72 -12.20 4.42
CA PRO A 396 30.73 -11.17 4.64
C PRO A 396 30.08 -9.83 5.00
N HIS A 397 29.38 -9.79 6.14
CA HIS A 397 28.89 -8.59 6.79
C HIS A 397 30.04 -7.75 7.36
N ALA A 398 30.83 -7.17 6.45
CA ALA A 398 31.37 -5.84 6.70
C ALA A 398 30.18 -4.94 7.02
N GLY A 399 30.07 -4.51 8.28
CA GLY A 399 28.93 -3.74 8.77
C GLY A 399 28.74 -2.46 7.95
N ASP A 400 27.51 -1.99 7.84
CA ASP A 400 27.03 -0.93 6.94
C ASP A 400 27.61 0.48 7.20
N GLY A 401 28.66 0.60 8.02
CA GLY A 401 29.29 1.86 8.44
C GLY A 401 28.48 2.68 9.45
N LEU A 402 27.20 2.39 9.64
CA LEU A 402 26.30 3.17 10.49
C LEU A 402 26.57 2.88 11.98
N THR A 403 26.92 3.92 12.75
CA THR A 403 27.14 3.79 14.19
C THR A 403 25.84 3.47 14.93
N ARG A 404 25.63 2.19 15.26
CA ARG A 404 24.41 1.74 15.95
C ARG A 404 24.33 2.18 17.43
N ARG A 405 25.44 2.66 18.02
CA ARG A 405 25.51 3.08 19.43
C ARG A 405 24.62 4.30 19.69
N GLY A 406 23.51 4.10 20.40
CA GLY A 406 22.58 5.18 20.75
C GLY A 406 21.73 5.69 19.59
N LEU A 407 21.72 4.97 18.46
CA LEU A 407 20.71 5.13 17.41
C LEU A 407 19.32 4.88 18.05
N VAL A 408 18.28 5.59 17.61
CA VAL A 408 16.90 5.43 18.11
C VAL A 408 15.88 5.32 16.98
N PHE A 409 16.12 5.98 15.84
CA PHE A 409 15.30 5.90 14.64
C PHE A 409 16.22 5.78 13.42
N LEU A 410 15.84 4.94 12.46
CA LEU A 410 16.52 4.78 11.18
C LEU A 410 15.50 4.52 10.07
N TRP A 411 15.47 5.39 9.07
CA TRP A 411 14.81 5.16 7.79
C TRP A 411 15.79 5.49 6.66
N GLN A 412 16.24 4.48 5.92
CA GLN A 412 17.21 4.62 4.85
C GLN A 412 16.52 4.86 3.51
N ARG A 413 15.71 3.88 3.11
CA ARG A 413 15.01 3.76 1.81
C ARG A 413 13.76 2.88 2.00
N ALA A 414 12.77 2.99 1.12
CA ALA A 414 11.48 2.29 1.26
C ALA A 414 11.59 0.75 1.18
N ASP A 415 12.65 0.23 0.56
CA ASP A 415 12.98 -1.20 0.39
C ASP A 415 13.97 -1.73 1.44
N ALA A 416 14.42 -0.90 2.39
CA ALA A 416 15.36 -1.28 3.44
C ALA A 416 14.67 -1.75 4.72
N GLU A 417 15.35 -2.56 5.54
CA GLU A 417 14.91 -2.84 6.92
C GLU A 417 15.18 -1.61 7.80
N ASN A 418 14.33 -0.60 7.65
CA ASN A 418 14.24 0.59 8.50
C ASN A 418 13.85 0.18 9.93
N ARG A 419 14.39 0.82 10.98
CA ARG A 419 14.28 0.33 12.37
C ARG A 419 14.03 1.41 13.43
N VAL A 420 13.32 1.02 14.48
CA VAL A 420 13.28 1.73 15.77
C VAL A 420 14.12 0.94 16.77
N ALA A 421 15.14 1.57 17.35
CA ALA A 421 16.18 0.83 18.08
C ALA A 421 15.84 0.51 19.56
N ALA A 422 14.63 0.83 20.02
CA ALA A 422 14.18 0.50 21.37
C ALA A 422 13.90 -1.01 21.55
N ASP A 423 13.49 -1.68 20.47
CA ASP A 423 13.11 -3.09 20.42
C ASP A 423 13.50 -3.81 19.10
N SER A 424 14.07 -3.09 18.12
CA SER A 424 14.33 -3.58 16.75
C SER A 424 13.07 -3.90 15.93
N SER A 425 11.94 -3.29 16.30
CA SER A 425 10.79 -3.12 15.39
C SER A 425 11.22 -2.40 14.11
N SER A 426 10.54 -2.69 12.99
CA SER A 426 10.81 -2.05 11.70
C SER A 426 9.76 -0.99 11.37
N GLU A 427 10.22 0.15 10.85
CA GLU A 427 9.40 1.35 10.63
C GLU A 427 8.98 1.48 9.16
N THR A 428 7.67 1.61 8.92
CA THR A 428 7.12 1.94 7.60
C THR A 428 6.45 3.31 7.66
N LEU A 429 7.10 4.32 7.06
CA LEU A 429 6.56 5.66 6.91
C LEU A 429 5.38 5.66 5.92
N GLN A 430 4.24 6.19 6.33
CA GLN A 430 3.00 6.20 5.52
C GLN A 430 2.92 7.48 4.67
N PRO A 431 2.76 7.38 3.33
CA PRO A 431 2.54 8.54 2.46
C PRO A 431 1.16 9.16 2.69
N GLN A 432 1.05 10.47 2.45
CA GLN A 432 -0.18 11.26 2.58
C GLN A 432 -0.19 12.39 1.54
N GLY A 433 -1.34 12.61 0.91
CA GLY A 433 -1.53 13.58 -0.17
C GLY A 433 -0.64 13.29 -1.38
N LEU A 434 0.09 14.30 -1.85
CA LEU A 434 0.90 14.24 -3.07
C LEU A 434 2.30 13.61 -2.89
N ALA A 435 2.47 12.72 -1.89
CA ALA A 435 3.75 12.08 -1.60
C ALA A 435 3.84 10.66 -2.18
N TRP A 436 5.00 10.28 -2.72
CA TRP A 436 5.27 8.96 -3.28
C TRP A 436 6.73 8.52 -3.04
N VAL A 437 7.13 7.38 -3.58
CA VAL A 437 8.50 6.84 -3.47
C VAL A 437 9.23 6.97 -4.81
N ASP A 438 10.44 7.54 -4.84
CA ASP A 438 11.21 7.71 -6.09
C ASP A 438 11.99 6.44 -6.50
N ARG A 439 12.67 6.48 -7.67
CA ARG A 439 13.46 5.34 -8.17
C ARG A 439 14.65 4.95 -7.30
N HIS A 440 15.14 5.87 -6.46
CA HIS A 440 16.17 5.59 -5.46
C HIS A 440 15.57 5.04 -4.17
N ARG A 441 14.25 4.80 -4.14
CA ARG A 441 13.43 4.42 -3.00
C ARG A 441 13.47 5.47 -1.88
N ALA A 442 13.71 6.74 -2.21
CA ALA A 442 13.61 7.88 -1.30
C ALA A 442 12.16 8.35 -1.14
N LEU A 443 11.89 9.09 -0.07
CA LEU A 443 10.63 9.82 0.09
C LEU A 443 10.60 10.94 -0.95
N ALA A 444 9.64 10.94 -1.88
CA ALA A 444 9.35 12.08 -2.76
C ALA A 444 8.14 12.82 -2.22
N LEU A 445 8.34 14.07 -1.77
CA LEU A 445 7.33 14.74 -0.94
C LEU A 445 6.22 15.37 -1.76
N GLY A 446 6.53 15.92 -2.95
CA GLY A 446 5.55 16.34 -3.95
C GLY A 446 4.51 17.39 -3.53
N GLY A 447 4.63 17.98 -2.34
CA GLY A 447 3.60 18.82 -1.72
C GLY A 447 2.63 18.05 -0.79
N GLY A 448 2.80 16.74 -0.66
CA GLY A 448 2.22 15.89 0.39
C GLY A 448 3.14 15.76 1.60
N SER A 449 3.05 14.63 2.30
CA SER A 449 3.95 14.30 3.42
C SER A 449 4.10 12.80 3.63
N PHE A 450 5.11 12.39 4.40
CA PHE A 450 5.18 11.06 5.02
C PHE A 450 5.07 11.20 6.54
N SER A 451 4.37 10.28 7.20
CA SER A 451 4.25 10.23 8.67
C SER A 451 4.76 8.91 9.24
N ALA A 452 5.45 8.99 10.38
CA ALA A 452 5.85 7.82 11.18
C ALA A 452 4.69 7.28 12.03
N ALA A 453 4.80 6.04 12.49
CA ALA A 453 3.83 5.45 13.40
C ALA A 453 3.76 6.22 14.74
N GLU A 454 2.56 6.38 15.32
CA GLU A 454 2.35 7.12 16.58
C GLU A 454 3.19 6.54 17.72
N GLU A 455 3.27 5.20 17.82
CA GLU A 455 4.07 4.49 18.81
C GLU A 455 5.58 4.75 18.64
N THR A 456 6.08 4.79 17.40
CA THR A 456 7.46 5.17 17.08
C THR A 456 7.75 6.61 17.51
N ALA A 457 6.85 7.53 17.17
CA ALA A 457 6.98 8.94 17.53
C ALA A 457 6.90 9.15 19.06
N ARG A 458 6.08 8.37 19.77
CA ARG A 458 6.01 8.33 21.24
C ARG A 458 7.32 7.88 21.87
N ARG A 459 7.86 6.73 21.44
CA ARG A 459 9.12 6.17 21.94
C ARG A 459 10.32 7.07 21.64
N LEU A 460 10.33 7.72 20.47
CA LEU A 460 11.34 8.70 20.11
C LEU A 460 11.31 9.91 21.08
N ALA A 461 10.13 10.45 21.37
CA ALA A 461 10.00 11.55 22.34
C ALA A 461 10.51 11.13 23.73
N GLU A 462 10.06 9.99 24.24
CA GLU A 462 10.45 9.47 25.57
C GLU A 462 11.97 9.22 25.66
N THR A 463 12.57 8.61 24.64
CA THR A 463 14.01 8.29 24.64
C THR A 463 14.88 9.54 24.54
N LEU A 464 14.48 10.54 23.75
CA LEU A 464 15.21 11.80 23.63
C LEU A 464 15.04 12.65 24.90
N VAL A 465 13.83 12.72 25.49
CA VAL A 465 13.60 13.35 26.80
C VAL A 465 14.52 12.73 27.86
N ALA A 466 14.63 11.41 27.93
CA ALA A 466 15.48 10.70 28.90
C ALA A 466 17.00 10.91 28.71
N LYS A 467 17.44 11.61 27.65
CA LYS A 467 18.85 11.96 27.41
C LYS A 467 19.12 13.46 27.30
N HIS A 468 18.10 14.27 27.02
CA HIS A 468 18.21 15.71 26.75
C HIS A 468 19.23 16.07 25.63
N GLN A 469 19.54 15.11 24.75
CA GLN A 469 20.59 15.17 23.74
C GLN A 469 20.14 14.42 22.49
N MET A 470 20.61 14.84 21.31
CA MET A 470 20.33 14.12 20.07
C MET A 470 21.36 14.36 18.96
N THR A 471 21.33 13.50 17.95
CA THR A 471 21.83 13.81 16.59
C THR A 471 20.72 13.51 15.61
N LEU A 472 20.51 14.38 14.61
CA LEU A 472 19.64 14.18 13.46
C LEU A 472 20.52 14.20 12.19
N SER A 473 20.46 13.13 11.40
CA SER A 473 21.08 12.96 10.08
C SER A 473 19.98 12.77 9.04
N LEU A 474 20.11 13.40 7.86
CA LEU A 474 19.26 13.16 6.71
C LEU A 474 19.93 13.63 5.40
N LEU A 475 19.67 12.92 4.31
CA LEU A 475 19.97 13.35 2.95
C LEU A 475 18.77 14.11 2.38
N VAL A 476 18.97 15.35 1.93
CA VAL A 476 17.90 16.24 1.43
C VAL A 476 18.19 16.68 0.00
N THR A 477 17.19 16.56 -0.87
CA THR A 477 17.25 17.06 -2.26
C THR A 477 16.08 18.04 -2.46
N PRO A 478 16.29 19.36 -2.42
CA PRO A 478 15.18 20.32 -2.59
C PRO A 478 14.71 20.35 -4.06
N ALA A 479 13.41 20.50 -4.32
CA ALA A 479 12.91 20.67 -5.69
C ALA A 479 13.24 22.05 -6.27
N SER A 480 13.50 23.04 -5.42
CA SER A 480 13.97 24.37 -5.80
C SER A 480 14.78 25.05 -4.68
N LEU A 481 15.54 26.09 -5.03
CA LEU A 481 16.10 27.05 -4.06
C LEU A 481 15.07 28.13 -3.66
N ARG A 482 13.77 27.87 -3.86
CA ARG A 482 12.64 28.76 -3.53
C ARG A 482 11.61 28.10 -2.62
N GLU A 483 11.78 26.84 -2.25
CA GLU A 483 10.86 26.10 -1.40
C GLU A 483 10.63 26.78 -0.04
N ARG A 484 9.45 26.52 0.52
CA ARG A 484 9.06 26.89 1.88
C ARG A 484 8.30 25.75 2.53
N GLY A 485 8.63 25.45 3.78
CA GLY A 485 7.94 24.43 4.57
C GLY A 485 8.90 23.48 5.27
N ALA A 486 8.34 22.56 6.06
CA ALA A 486 9.10 21.61 6.84
C ALA A 486 9.68 20.48 5.97
N ILE A 487 10.98 20.28 6.04
CA ILE A 487 11.66 19.09 5.52
C ILE A 487 11.34 17.91 6.45
N VAL A 488 11.46 18.14 7.77
CA VAL A 488 11.04 17.22 8.84
C VAL A 488 10.50 18.01 10.04
N ALA A 489 9.36 17.57 10.58
CA ALA A 489 8.69 18.16 11.74
C ALA A 489 8.39 17.09 12.79
N PHE A 490 8.72 17.35 14.05
CA PHE A 490 8.28 16.57 15.20
C PHE A 490 7.32 17.47 16.01
N SER A 491 6.07 17.57 15.54
CA SER A 491 5.18 18.70 15.81
C SER A 491 3.71 18.37 15.54
N ASP A 492 2.82 18.76 16.45
CA ASP A 492 1.37 18.81 16.16
C ASP A 492 0.95 20.20 15.63
N GLY A 493 1.93 20.98 15.16
CA GLY A 493 1.80 22.31 14.59
C GLY A 493 2.50 23.40 15.39
N PRO A 494 2.53 24.65 14.90
CA PRO A 494 3.54 25.63 15.29
C PRO A 494 3.67 25.96 16.79
N ARG A 495 2.65 25.71 17.62
CA ARG A 495 2.65 25.91 19.09
C ARG A 495 2.71 24.61 19.91
N ALA A 496 2.96 23.50 19.24
CA ALA A 496 2.99 22.14 19.79
C ALA A 496 4.19 21.35 19.25
N ARG A 497 5.34 22.03 19.11
CA ARG A 497 6.60 21.47 18.62
C ARG A 497 7.39 20.72 19.69
N ASN A 498 8.18 19.76 19.23
CA ASN A 498 9.46 19.34 19.81
C ASN A 498 10.60 19.97 18.98
N PHE A 499 10.63 19.73 17.67
CA PHE A 499 11.49 20.44 16.70
C PHE A 499 10.87 20.52 15.30
N VAL A 500 11.37 21.42 14.46
CA VAL A 500 11.14 21.42 13.00
C VAL A 500 12.40 21.86 12.26
N LEU A 501 12.80 21.13 11.22
CA LEU A 501 13.77 21.57 10.21
C LEU A 501 12.99 22.00 8.96
N ARG A 502 13.10 23.27 8.56
CA ARG A 502 12.39 23.83 7.39
C ARG A 502 13.34 24.51 6.41
N GLN A 503 12.94 24.57 5.15
CA GLN A 503 13.58 25.41 4.14
C GLN A 503 12.86 26.76 4.06
N GLU A 504 13.63 27.83 3.90
CA GLU A 504 13.17 29.20 3.70
C GLU A 504 13.99 29.82 2.55
N GLY A 505 13.63 29.49 1.30
CA GLY A 505 14.40 29.90 0.13
C GLY A 505 15.72 29.13 0.00
N ASP A 506 16.86 29.82 0.03
CA ASP A 506 18.19 29.19 0.02
C ASP A 506 18.66 28.74 1.41
N GLN A 507 17.96 29.13 2.48
CA GLN A 507 18.32 28.82 3.86
C GLN A 507 17.60 27.57 4.38
N VAL A 508 18.28 26.82 5.26
CA VAL A 508 17.67 25.83 6.13
C VAL A 508 17.66 26.37 7.55
N VAL A 509 16.49 26.35 8.19
CA VAL A 509 16.23 26.87 9.54
C VAL A 509 15.77 25.73 10.44
N PHE A 510 16.40 25.61 11.62
CA PHE A 510 16.02 24.65 12.64
C PHE A 510 15.35 25.37 13.81
N ALA A 511 14.08 25.03 14.07
CA ALA A 511 13.33 25.48 15.23
C ALA A 511 13.34 24.39 16.30
N LEU A 512 14.10 24.58 17.37
CA LEU A 512 14.24 23.62 18.46
C LEU A 512 13.54 24.14 19.72
N ARG A 513 12.65 23.34 20.31
CA ARG A 513 12.06 23.66 21.61
C ARG A 513 12.90 23.09 22.74
N THR A 514 13.22 23.92 23.71
CA THR A 514 13.82 23.54 25.00
C THR A 514 13.00 24.07 26.18
N SER A 515 13.41 23.77 27.41
CA SER A 515 12.91 24.37 28.66
C SER A 515 12.98 25.90 28.65
N ASP A 516 13.94 26.47 27.93
CA ASP A 516 14.33 27.88 27.99
C ASP A 516 13.73 28.69 26.82
N SER A 517 12.91 28.05 25.97
CA SER A 517 12.36 28.63 24.74
C SER A 517 10.82 28.66 24.74
N ALA A 518 10.24 29.47 23.85
CA ALA A 518 8.80 29.49 23.60
C ALA A 518 8.27 28.15 23.06
N LYS A 519 6.94 27.96 23.04
CA LYS A 519 6.32 26.72 22.52
C LYS A 519 6.59 26.49 21.03
N GLU A 520 6.85 27.57 20.33
CA GLU A 520 7.25 27.68 18.93
C GLU A 520 8.68 27.17 18.65
N GLY A 521 9.51 27.03 19.70
CA GLY A 521 10.95 26.76 19.63
C GLY A 521 11.79 28.01 19.32
N LEU A 522 13.10 27.93 19.59
CA LEU A 522 14.07 28.91 19.11
C LEU A 522 14.48 28.53 17.69
N ALA A 523 14.21 29.41 16.72
CA ALA A 523 14.57 29.22 15.32
C ALA A 523 15.98 29.79 15.04
N VAL A 524 16.85 28.98 14.46
CA VAL A 524 18.22 29.35 14.07
C VAL A 524 18.51 28.89 12.64
N PRO A 525 19.12 29.71 11.77
CA PRO A 525 19.66 29.25 10.49
C PRO A 525 20.79 28.24 10.73
N VAL A 526 20.74 27.11 10.02
CA VAL A 526 21.68 25.99 10.20
C VAL A 526 22.50 25.67 8.95
N ALA A 527 21.95 25.91 7.76
CA ALA A 527 22.68 25.72 6.49
C ALA A 527 22.19 26.69 5.41
N ARG A 528 22.99 26.81 4.34
CA ARG A 528 22.63 27.46 3.06
C ARG A 528 22.84 26.44 1.95
N LEU A 529 21.80 26.21 1.15
CA LEU A 529 21.79 25.24 0.06
C LEU A 529 22.52 25.77 -1.18
N ALA A 530 22.50 27.08 -1.40
CA ALA A 530 23.12 27.78 -2.54
C ALA A 530 24.67 27.87 -2.52
N SER A 531 25.35 26.87 -1.96
CA SER A 531 26.83 26.74 -2.06
C SER A 531 27.27 26.03 -3.35
N THR A 532 26.35 25.37 -4.04
CA THR A 532 26.46 24.89 -5.42
C THR A 532 25.19 25.29 -6.20
N ALA A 533 25.22 25.25 -7.53
CA ALA A 533 24.22 25.87 -8.39
C ALA A 533 22.92 25.05 -8.59
N SER A 534 22.75 23.94 -7.86
CA SER A 534 21.81 22.87 -8.23
C SER A 534 20.95 22.36 -7.07
N THR A 535 19.90 21.64 -7.45
CA THR A 535 19.03 20.82 -6.59
C THR A 535 19.71 19.50 -6.22
N ALA A 536 20.96 19.57 -5.73
CA ALA A 536 21.78 18.39 -5.44
C ALA A 536 21.42 17.73 -4.10
N PRO A 537 21.54 16.38 -3.98
CA PRO A 537 21.42 15.69 -2.70
C PRO A 537 22.51 16.16 -1.72
N THR A 538 22.06 16.80 -0.63
CA THR A 538 22.90 17.42 0.40
C THR A 538 22.74 16.66 1.71
N HIS A 539 23.83 16.18 2.31
CA HIS A 539 23.78 15.52 3.60
C HIS A 539 23.79 16.56 4.73
N LEU A 540 22.75 16.59 5.54
CA LEU A 540 22.63 17.48 6.70
C LEU A 540 22.70 16.66 8.00
N LEU A 541 23.56 17.08 8.92
CA LEU A 541 23.68 16.46 10.23
C LEU A 541 23.74 17.54 11.33
N LEU A 542 22.86 17.44 12.32
CA LEU A 542 22.76 18.36 13.45
C LEU A 542 22.95 17.58 14.77
N THR A 543 23.88 18.01 15.62
CA THR A 543 24.05 17.45 16.98
C THR A 543 23.63 18.47 18.03
N PHE A 544 22.83 18.07 19.01
CA PHE A 544 22.39 18.90 20.13
C PHE A 544 22.73 18.29 21.49
N SER A 545 23.16 19.16 22.40
CA SER A 545 23.23 18.96 23.85
C SER A 545 22.91 20.30 24.54
N PRO A 546 22.48 20.33 25.82
CA PRO A 546 22.06 21.57 26.47
C PRO A 546 23.14 22.66 26.40
N GLY A 547 22.78 23.82 25.84
CA GLY A 547 23.69 24.93 25.58
C GLY A 547 24.42 24.90 24.23
N ARG A 548 24.37 23.80 23.46
CA ARG A 548 25.19 23.58 22.26
C ARG A 548 24.45 22.85 21.13
N LEU A 549 24.21 23.55 20.03
CA LEU A 549 23.85 22.99 18.72
C LEU A 549 25.05 23.10 17.77
N ALA A 550 25.43 22.02 17.11
CA ALA A 550 26.43 22.02 16.03
C ALA A 550 25.86 21.40 14.75
N VAL A 551 26.30 21.88 13.60
CA VAL A 551 25.76 21.52 12.28
C VAL A 551 26.89 21.15 11.34
N PHE A 552 26.63 20.16 10.49
CA PHE A 552 27.53 19.64 9.48
C PHE A 552 26.77 19.47 8.16
N VAL A 553 27.40 19.88 7.06
CA VAL A 553 26.92 19.74 5.69
C VAL A 553 27.96 18.91 4.95
N ASP A 554 27.57 17.75 4.40
CA ASP A 554 28.48 16.76 3.80
C ASP A 554 29.70 16.44 4.71
N GLY A 555 29.42 16.26 6.01
CA GLY A 555 30.42 15.96 7.05
C GLY A 555 31.29 17.14 7.49
N LYS A 556 31.13 18.34 6.92
CA LYS A 556 31.93 19.53 7.21
C LYS A 556 31.11 20.57 7.97
N SER A 557 31.69 21.21 9.00
CA SER A 557 31.05 22.40 9.60
C SER A 557 30.86 23.50 8.54
N PRO A 558 29.76 24.27 8.56
CA PRO A 558 29.49 25.34 7.60
C PRO A 558 30.39 26.57 7.84
N GLY A 559 31.67 26.42 7.53
CA GLY A 559 32.73 27.41 7.73
C GLY A 559 33.84 26.90 8.66
N ALA A 560 35.09 27.22 8.33
CA ALA A 560 36.29 26.78 9.09
C ALA A 560 36.45 27.44 10.47
N ALA A 561 35.54 28.35 10.86
CA ALA A 561 35.49 29.03 12.14
C ALA A 561 34.06 29.07 12.72
N ALA A 562 33.21 28.13 12.32
CA ALA A 562 31.84 28.03 12.81
C ALA A 562 31.81 27.44 14.23
N GLU A 563 31.88 28.31 15.24
CA GLU A 563 31.59 27.94 16.63
C GLU A 563 30.16 27.38 16.76
N PRO A 564 29.91 26.45 17.70
CA PRO A 564 28.57 25.92 17.94
C PRO A 564 27.56 27.01 18.31
N ILE A 565 26.34 26.88 17.80
CA ILE A 565 25.24 27.78 18.12
C ILE A 565 24.84 27.56 19.58
N ALA A 566 24.93 28.61 20.39
CA ALA A 566 24.51 28.59 21.78
C ALA A 566 22.98 28.46 21.88
N LEU A 567 22.52 27.30 22.36
CA LEU A 567 21.08 26.97 22.42
C LEU A 567 20.76 26.35 23.81
N PRO A 568 20.32 27.16 24.79
CA PRO A 568 20.18 26.73 26.18
C PRO A 568 18.90 25.93 26.43
N GLY A 569 18.83 25.34 27.63
CA GLY A 569 17.74 24.49 28.08
C GLY A 569 17.80 23.06 27.57
N ASP A 570 16.79 22.27 27.95
CA ASP A 570 16.71 20.83 27.71
C ASP A 570 15.31 20.37 27.21
N PHE A 571 15.12 19.07 26.96
CA PHE A 571 13.89 18.52 26.38
C PHE A 571 12.71 18.27 27.36
N PHE A 572 12.76 18.68 28.64
CA PHE A 572 11.73 18.45 29.68
C PHE A 572 10.29 18.82 29.27
N HIS A 573 10.13 19.80 28.36
CA HIS A 573 8.85 20.26 27.84
C HIS A 573 8.34 19.53 26.58
N TRP A 574 9.12 18.60 26.03
CA TRP A 574 8.71 17.75 24.91
C TRP A 574 7.64 16.74 25.33
N ARG A 575 6.83 16.30 24.39
CA ARG A 575 5.84 15.23 24.55
C ARG A 575 5.82 14.38 23.27
N PRO A 576 5.15 13.22 23.23
CA PRO A 576 4.77 12.60 21.97
C PRO A 576 4.09 13.63 21.04
N ARG A 577 4.43 13.59 19.76
CA ARG A 577 3.96 14.44 18.66
C ARG A 577 3.98 13.63 17.37
N ALA A 578 3.26 14.05 16.34
CA ALA A 578 3.48 13.50 15.00
C ALA A 578 4.93 13.76 14.53
N LEU A 579 5.60 12.73 14.00
CA LEU A 579 6.85 12.87 13.24
C LEU A 579 6.52 12.78 11.76
N GLN A 580 6.73 13.86 11.03
CA GLN A 580 6.34 14.03 9.63
C GLN A 580 7.49 14.57 8.78
N PHE A 581 7.46 14.26 7.49
CA PHE A 581 8.43 14.71 6.47
C PHE A 581 7.67 15.42 5.34
N GLY A 582 8.19 16.55 4.83
CA GLY A 582 7.55 17.38 3.79
C GLY A 582 6.45 18.35 4.24
N ALA A 583 5.91 18.17 5.45
CA ALA A 583 4.89 19.06 6.03
C ALA A 583 5.05 19.21 7.55
N GLU A 584 4.35 20.21 8.09
CA GLU A 584 4.09 20.38 9.52
C GLU A 584 2.58 20.48 9.71
N ALA A 585 2.00 19.67 10.60
CA ALA A 585 0.57 19.70 10.92
C ALA A 585 0.08 21.13 11.22
N LYS A 586 -1.09 21.52 10.71
CA LYS A 586 -1.67 22.88 10.86
C LYS A 586 -0.80 24.02 10.29
N SER A 587 0.13 23.71 9.38
CA SER A 587 0.69 24.67 8.42
C SER A 587 -0.03 24.52 7.09
N GLU A 588 -0.03 25.58 6.27
CA GLU A 588 -0.39 25.52 4.84
C GLU A 588 0.84 25.38 3.92
N GLU A 589 2.06 25.59 4.45
CA GLU A 589 3.29 25.36 3.71
C GLU A 589 3.50 23.86 3.43
N ARG A 590 3.85 23.51 2.19
CA ARG A 590 4.18 22.16 1.75
C ARG A 590 5.52 22.20 1.01
N TRP A 591 6.44 21.32 1.38
CA TRP A 591 7.79 21.30 0.87
C TRP A 591 7.95 20.28 -0.27
N HIS A 592 8.53 20.70 -1.40
CA HIS A 592 8.76 19.83 -2.55
C HIS A 592 10.24 19.45 -2.63
N GLY A 593 10.50 18.16 -2.84
CA GLY A 593 11.86 17.60 -2.89
C GLY A 593 11.86 16.12 -2.52
N THR A 594 13.03 15.58 -2.21
CA THR A 594 13.19 14.22 -1.67
C THR A 594 13.99 14.18 -0.36
N VAL A 595 13.70 13.18 0.48
CA VAL A 595 14.44 12.88 1.72
C VAL A 595 14.77 11.39 1.79
N ALA A 596 15.99 11.06 2.21
CA ALA A 596 16.46 9.69 2.46
C ALA A 596 17.51 9.64 3.56
N GLU A 597 18.00 8.45 3.94
CA GLU A 597 19.09 8.25 4.92
C GLU A 597 18.87 9.03 6.23
N ILE A 598 17.63 8.97 6.72
CA ILE A 598 17.19 9.60 7.96
C ILE A 598 17.66 8.74 9.13
N ALA A 599 18.46 9.31 10.03
CA ALA A 599 18.86 8.64 11.26
C ALA A 599 18.84 9.61 12.45
N ILE A 600 18.35 9.14 13.59
CA ILE A 600 18.31 9.91 14.84
C ILE A 600 19.00 9.11 15.94
N TRP A 601 19.89 9.77 16.68
CA TRP A 601 20.56 9.24 17.87
C TRP A 601 20.14 10.01 19.12
N ASN A 602 20.21 9.38 20.28
CA ASN A 602 19.92 9.97 21.60
C ASN A 602 21.15 10.61 22.29
N ARG A 603 22.12 11.05 21.48
CA ARG A 603 23.40 11.65 21.88
C ARG A 603 23.99 12.47 20.73
N PRO A 604 24.95 13.38 20.97
CA PRO A 604 25.84 13.86 19.93
C PRO A 604 26.72 12.71 19.39
N LEU A 605 26.96 12.71 18.09
CA LEU A 605 28.01 11.91 17.45
C LEU A 605 29.39 12.59 17.57
N GLN A 606 30.45 11.78 17.58
CA GLN A 606 31.83 12.28 17.57
C GLN A 606 32.28 12.66 16.14
N ALA A 607 33.32 13.49 16.01
CA ALA A 607 33.81 13.95 14.71
C ALA A 607 34.18 12.82 13.74
N THR A 608 34.72 11.71 14.25
CA THR A 608 35.00 10.47 13.49
C THR A 608 33.74 9.77 13.01
N GLU A 609 32.69 9.73 13.84
CA GLU A 609 31.39 9.15 13.48
C GLU A 609 30.64 10.02 12.45
N ILE A 610 30.75 11.34 12.56
CA ILE A 610 30.16 12.31 11.61
C ILE A 610 30.85 12.19 10.25
N ALA A 611 32.18 12.08 10.22
CA ALA A 611 32.94 11.85 9.00
C ALA A 611 32.62 10.48 8.35
N ALA A 612 32.47 9.43 9.17
CA ALA A 612 32.08 8.09 8.69
C ALA A 612 30.65 8.08 8.11
N GLU A 613 29.69 8.71 8.79
CA GLU A 613 28.30 8.83 8.32
C GLU A 613 28.21 9.63 7.02
N ALA A 614 28.93 10.75 6.91
CA ALA A 614 28.98 11.54 5.68
C ALA A 614 29.63 10.77 4.52
N ALA A 615 30.69 9.99 4.79
CA ALA A 615 31.31 9.12 3.78
C ALA A 615 30.37 7.98 3.34
N ARG A 616 29.62 7.39 4.27
CA ARG A 616 28.59 6.36 4.01
C ARG A 616 27.49 6.92 3.11
N VAL A 617 26.90 8.06 3.48
CA VAL A 617 25.84 8.72 2.71
C VAL A 617 26.35 9.18 1.34
N ARG A 618 27.58 9.70 1.25
CA ARG A 618 28.20 10.06 -0.03
C ARG A 618 28.35 8.84 -0.95
N ALA A 619 28.91 7.73 -0.46
CA ALA A 619 29.03 6.49 -1.24
C ALA A 619 27.67 5.94 -1.72
N LEU A 620 26.61 6.07 -0.89
CA LEU A 620 25.23 5.71 -1.27
C LEU A 620 24.59 6.66 -2.28
N VAL A 621 25.06 7.90 -2.42
CA VAL A 621 24.65 8.83 -3.49
C VAL A 621 25.43 8.52 -4.77
N ASP A 622 26.74 8.34 -4.67
CA ASP A 622 27.63 8.12 -5.80
C ASP A 622 27.40 6.76 -6.49
N ALA A 623 26.86 5.77 -5.76
CA ALA A 623 26.46 4.46 -6.29
C ALA A 623 25.06 4.43 -6.97
N ARG A 624 24.31 5.55 -7.00
CA ARG A 624 22.95 5.58 -7.57
C ARG A 624 22.96 5.44 -9.09
N PRO A 625 22.12 4.57 -9.68
CA PRO A 625 21.95 4.50 -11.13
C PRO A 625 21.53 5.85 -11.74
N ALA A 626 22.35 6.32 -12.68
CA ALA A 626 22.02 7.47 -13.52
C ALA A 626 20.90 7.09 -14.48
N ALA A 627 19.82 7.89 -14.50
CA ALA A 627 18.78 7.81 -15.51
C ALA A 627 18.93 9.00 -16.47
N PRO A 628 18.74 8.83 -17.79
CA PRO A 628 18.86 9.93 -18.75
C PRO A 628 17.68 10.91 -18.58
N ARG A 629 17.92 11.98 -17.82
CA ARG A 629 16.95 13.03 -17.50
C ARG A 629 16.99 14.14 -18.53
N ALA A 630 15.86 14.46 -19.14
CA ALA A 630 15.68 15.58 -20.06
C ALA A 630 14.74 16.63 -19.46
N GLU A 631 15.00 17.91 -19.75
CA GLU A 631 14.07 19.00 -19.45
C GLU A 631 13.53 19.59 -20.75
N LEU A 632 12.21 19.66 -20.89
CA LEU A 632 11.51 19.86 -22.16
C LEU A 632 10.36 20.86 -22.01
N GLU A 633 10.14 21.69 -23.03
CA GLU A 633 8.83 22.31 -23.29
C GLU A 633 8.01 21.38 -24.19
N LEU A 634 6.87 20.95 -23.67
CA LEU A 634 6.00 19.95 -24.26
C LEU A 634 4.58 20.48 -24.41
N ARG A 635 3.98 20.34 -25.60
CA ARG A 635 2.58 20.69 -25.89
C ARG A 635 1.71 19.45 -25.74
N LEU A 636 0.68 19.51 -24.88
CA LEU A 636 -0.27 18.40 -24.75
C LEU A 636 -1.13 18.27 -26.02
N LEU A 637 -1.09 17.10 -26.66
CA LEU A 637 -1.93 16.76 -27.81
C LEU A 637 -3.18 15.98 -27.38
N ALA A 638 -3.01 15.01 -26.47
CA ALA A 638 -4.08 14.20 -25.92
C ALA A 638 -3.70 13.69 -24.52
N SER A 639 -4.69 13.26 -23.73
CA SER A 639 -4.49 12.68 -22.40
C SER A 639 -5.45 11.50 -22.22
N SER A 640 -4.97 10.39 -21.65
CA SER A 640 -5.84 9.28 -21.28
C SER A 640 -6.83 9.74 -20.19
N PRO A 641 -8.12 9.37 -20.28
CA PRO A 641 -9.06 9.61 -19.20
C PRO A 641 -8.55 9.00 -17.89
N ALA A 642 -8.54 9.79 -16.82
CA ALA A 642 -8.24 9.28 -15.48
C ALA A 642 -9.30 8.23 -15.08
N PRO A 643 -8.89 7.13 -14.43
CA PRO A 643 -9.84 6.14 -13.91
C PRO A 643 -10.60 6.70 -12.70
N GLY A 644 -11.65 5.99 -12.28
CA GLY A 644 -12.30 6.24 -10.99
C GLY A 644 -11.62 5.46 -9.85
N LEU A 645 -11.71 5.95 -8.60
CA LEU A 645 -11.24 5.21 -7.41
C LEU A 645 -11.91 3.83 -7.24
N GLU A 646 -13.12 3.68 -7.75
CA GLU A 646 -13.84 2.41 -7.79
C GLU A 646 -13.12 1.41 -8.72
N GLU A 647 -12.78 1.86 -9.93
CA GLU A 647 -12.14 1.10 -11.01
C GLU A 647 -10.75 0.56 -10.63
N ILE A 648 -9.97 1.35 -9.87
CA ILE A 648 -8.60 1.00 -9.44
C ILE A 648 -8.54 0.38 -8.04
N SER A 649 -9.65 0.12 -7.36
CA SER A 649 -9.59 -0.36 -5.97
C SER A 649 -8.97 -1.77 -5.91
N PRO A 650 -8.01 -2.07 -5.00
CA PRO A 650 -7.59 -1.36 -3.77
C PRO A 650 -6.86 -0.04 -3.94
N TYR A 651 -6.10 0.12 -5.03
CA TYR A 651 -5.09 1.17 -5.13
C TYR A 651 -5.69 2.57 -5.01
N ARG A 652 -4.90 3.49 -4.46
CA ARG A 652 -5.27 4.89 -4.25
C ARG A 652 -4.38 5.82 -5.07
N GLU A 653 -3.60 5.22 -5.97
CA GLU A 653 -2.56 5.81 -6.78
C GLU A 653 -2.75 5.32 -8.22
N ALA A 654 -2.80 6.23 -9.18
CA ALA A 654 -2.95 5.90 -10.59
C ALA A 654 -2.21 6.89 -11.48
N LEU A 655 -1.57 6.32 -12.50
CA LEU A 655 -0.90 7.01 -13.59
C LEU A 655 -1.83 7.08 -14.81
N VAL A 656 -1.68 8.13 -15.61
CA VAL A 656 -2.26 8.24 -16.95
C VAL A 656 -1.18 8.62 -17.94
N VAL A 657 -1.34 8.16 -19.19
CA VAL A 657 -0.46 8.52 -20.29
C VAL A 657 -1.03 9.71 -21.07
N ASP A 658 -0.21 10.76 -21.18
CA ASP A 658 -0.38 11.91 -22.08
C ASP A 658 0.38 11.65 -23.41
N GLU A 659 -0.16 12.13 -24.54
CA GLU A 659 0.62 12.34 -25.78
C GLU A 659 1.04 13.81 -25.85
N LEU A 660 2.34 14.07 -26.00
CA LEU A 660 2.86 15.43 -26.14
C LEU A 660 3.79 15.58 -27.34
N GLU A 661 3.76 16.77 -27.92
CA GLU A 661 4.68 17.26 -28.94
C GLU A 661 5.86 18.00 -28.30
N VAL A 662 7.07 17.72 -28.76
CA VAL A 662 8.31 18.36 -28.30
C VAL A 662 8.43 19.74 -28.94
N VAL A 663 8.12 20.78 -28.18
CA VAL A 663 8.23 22.18 -28.63
C VAL A 663 9.68 22.64 -28.56
N ARG A 664 10.40 22.29 -27.47
CA ARG A 664 11.80 22.67 -27.28
C ARG A 664 12.51 21.75 -26.28
N GLN A 665 13.71 21.28 -26.63
CA GLN A 665 14.65 20.71 -25.64
C GLN A 665 15.29 21.87 -24.85
N ILE A 666 15.34 21.77 -23.52
CA ILE A 666 16.01 22.74 -22.65
C ILE A 666 17.36 22.22 -22.19
N SER A 667 17.41 21.00 -21.66
CA SER A 667 18.63 20.35 -21.18
C SER A 667 18.50 18.82 -21.22
N GLY A 668 19.60 18.11 -20.92
CA GLY A 668 19.66 16.65 -20.97
C GLY A 668 19.79 16.07 -22.39
N PRO A 669 19.74 14.73 -22.54
CA PRO A 669 19.87 14.06 -23.83
C PRO A 669 18.60 14.25 -24.69
N PRO A 670 18.74 14.22 -26.03
CA PRO A 670 17.60 14.35 -26.93
C PRO A 670 16.62 13.18 -26.77
N VAL A 671 15.32 13.49 -26.76
CA VAL A 671 14.27 12.46 -26.81
C VAL A 671 14.15 11.85 -28.20
N ALA A 672 13.77 10.56 -28.26
CA ALA A 672 13.91 9.76 -29.48
C ALA A 672 12.89 10.07 -30.60
N ALA A 673 11.89 10.92 -30.34
CA ALA A 673 10.85 11.27 -31.30
C ALA A 673 10.29 12.69 -31.03
N PRO A 674 9.76 13.40 -32.04
CA PRO A 674 9.12 14.71 -31.87
C PRO A 674 7.75 14.64 -31.19
N ARG A 675 7.18 13.43 -31.05
CA ARG A 675 6.05 13.12 -30.18
C ARG A 675 6.45 12.01 -29.23
N ILE A 676 6.06 12.15 -27.97
CA ILE A 676 6.39 11.19 -26.91
C ILE A 676 5.14 10.84 -26.10
N ARG A 677 5.13 9.67 -25.46
CA ARG A 677 4.21 9.36 -24.39
C ARG A 677 4.83 9.78 -23.06
N VAL A 678 4.06 10.40 -22.18
CA VAL A 678 4.50 10.72 -20.81
C VAL A 678 3.45 10.22 -19.82
N ALA A 679 3.83 9.26 -19.00
CA ALA A 679 3.08 8.88 -17.81
C ALA A 679 3.21 9.97 -16.75
N ARG A 680 2.08 10.35 -16.14
CA ARG A 680 2.02 11.28 -15.01
C ARG A 680 1.03 10.77 -13.98
N TRP A 681 1.14 11.22 -12.73
CA TRP A 681 0.11 10.99 -11.73
C TRP A 681 -1.24 11.61 -12.17
N ALA A 682 -2.32 10.87 -11.94
CA ALA A 682 -3.70 11.30 -12.03
C ALA A 682 -4.44 11.12 -10.70
N ILE A 683 -4.01 10.17 -9.87
CA ILE A 683 -4.49 9.97 -8.49
C ILE A 683 -3.28 9.68 -7.60
N LEU A 684 -3.23 10.29 -6.41
CA LEU A 684 -2.30 9.99 -5.30
C LEU A 684 -3.05 10.08 -3.97
N ASP A 685 -2.87 9.13 -3.05
CA ASP A 685 -3.58 9.09 -1.76
C ASP A 685 -5.12 9.19 -1.90
N GLY A 686 -5.66 8.69 -3.01
CA GLY A 686 -7.07 8.78 -3.39
C GLY A 686 -7.52 10.16 -3.89
N GLN A 687 -6.65 11.17 -3.86
CA GLN A 687 -6.92 12.50 -4.40
C GLN A 687 -6.73 12.50 -5.92
N MET A 688 -7.80 12.78 -6.67
CA MET A 688 -7.71 13.04 -8.11
C MET A 688 -6.99 14.36 -8.38
N LEU A 689 -6.03 14.35 -9.30
CA LEU A 689 -5.24 15.51 -9.71
C LEU A 689 -5.87 16.20 -10.92
N ALA A 690 -5.78 17.53 -10.95
CA ALA A 690 -6.37 18.32 -12.04
C ALA A 690 -5.69 17.99 -13.40
N PRO A 691 -6.46 17.61 -14.44
CA PRO A 691 -5.86 17.29 -15.73
C PRO A 691 -5.37 18.55 -16.46
N PRO A 692 -4.22 18.48 -17.17
CA PRO A 692 -3.71 19.55 -18.02
C PRO A 692 -4.62 19.74 -19.25
N ARG A 693 -4.59 20.93 -19.87
CA ARG A 693 -5.46 21.27 -21.00
C ARG A 693 -4.81 20.88 -22.34
N VAL A 694 -5.60 20.38 -23.29
CA VAL A 694 -5.11 20.13 -24.65
C VAL A 694 -4.68 21.45 -25.29
N GLY A 695 -3.52 21.45 -25.94
CA GLY A 695 -2.84 22.64 -26.47
C GLY A 695 -1.97 23.39 -25.46
N GLU A 696 -2.04 23.07 -24.16
CA GLU A 696 -1.19 23.68 -23.13
C GLU A 696 0.28 23.29 -23.33
N VAL A 697 1.18 24.27 -23.25
CA VAL A 697 2.64 24.05 -23.26
C VAL A 697 3.15 24.10 -21.83
N ARG A 698 3.72 22.97 -21.36
CA ARG A 698 4.29 22.82 -20.02
C ARG A 698 5.79 22.57 -20.10
N ARG A 699 6.53 23.04 -19.10
CA ARG A 699 7.95 22.68 -18.88
C ARG A 699 8.00 21.49 -17.93
N LEU A 700 8.35 20.31 -18.43
CA LEU A 700 8.42 19.07 -17.66
C LEU A 700 9.88 18.58 -17.56
N VAL A 701 10.17 17.84 -16.49
CA VAL A 701 11.43 17.11 -16.32
C VAL A 701 11.11 15.62 -16.40
N VAL A 702 11.68 14.94 -17.39
CA VAL A 702 11.31 13.57 -17.74
C VAL A 702 12.49 12.62 -17.72
N GLU A 703 12.23 11.37 -17.33
CA GLU A 703 13.13 10.22 -17.43
C GLU A 703 12.38 9.07 -18.11
N PRO A 704 13.02 8.12 -18.82
CA PRO A 704 12.33 6.98 -19.42
C PRO A 704 11.55 6.18 -18.39
N PHE A 705 10.37 5.68 -18.75
CA PHE A 705 9.52 4.95 -17.81
C PHE A 705 10.16 3.63 -17.34
N ALA A 706 10.90 2.95 -18.22
CA ALA A 706 11.71 1.78 -17.88
C ALA A 706 12.91 2.08 -16.93
N ALA A 707 13.17 3.35 -16.59
CA ALA A 707 14.10 3.74 -15.53
C ALA A 707 13.38 4.02 -14.19
N GLN A 708 12.07 3.74 -14.11
CA GLN A 708 11.21 3.93 -12.94
C GLN A 708 10.54 2.60 -12.47
N PRO A 709 11.31 1.53 -12.17
CA PRO A 709 10.72 0.22 -11.80
C PRO A 709 9.87 0.28 -10.51
N GLN A 710 10.02 1.34 -9.69
CA GLN A 710 9.11 1.59 -8.56
C GLN A 710 7.68 1.96 -8.98
N LEU A 711 7.43 2.25 -10.25
CA LEU A 711 6.11 2.62 -10.78
C LEU A 711 5.33 1.44 -11.36
N GLU A 712 5.99 0.33 -11.67
CA GLU A 712 5.39 -0.88 -12.25
C GLU A 712 4.21 -1.46 -11.44
N PRO A 713 4.19 -1.39 -10.09
CA PRO A 713 3.04 -1.85 -9.30
C PRO A 713 1.76 -1.02 -9.43
N PHE A 714 1.80 0.20 -9.96
CA PHE A 714 0.64 1.10 -10.00
C PHE A 714 -0.19 0.94 -11.27
N TYR A 715 -1.48 1.27 -11.18
CA TYR A 715 -2.36 1.33 -12.33
C TYR A 715 -1.87 2.40 -13.33
N LEU A 716 -1.78 2.04 -14.62
CA LEU A 716 -1.38 2.94 -15.71
C LEU A 716 -2.43 2.92 -16.83
N ALA A 717 -3.24 3.97 -16.93
CA ALA A 717 -4.12 4.16 -18.07
C ALA A 717 -3.34 4.74 -19.26
N ASP A 718 -2.97 3.92 -20.24
CA ASP A 718 -2.90 4.34 -21.63
C ASP A 718 -4.20 3.90 -22.34
N ARG A 719 -5.09 4.86 -22.60
CA ARG A 719 -6.32 4.67 -23.38
C ARG A 719 -6.28 5.47 -24.68
N LEU A 720 -5.10 5.92 -25.10
CA LEU A 720 -4.90 6.65 -26.36
C LEU A 720 -4.72 5.66 -27.52
N PRO A 721 -4.99 6.07 -28.77
CA PRO A 721 -4.78 5.21 -29.93
C PRO A 721 -3.34 4.67 -29.99
N ALA A 722 -3.20 3.41 -30.38
CA ALA A 722 -1.93 2.69 -30.39
C ALA A 722 -0.87 3.43 -31.23
N ALA A 723 0.19 3.92 -30.58
CA ALA A 723 1.23 4.73 -31.19
C ALA A 723 2.55 3.95 -31.30
N SER A 724 2.64 3.09 -32.32
CA SER A 724 3.79 2.23 -32.56
C SER A 724 5.11 3.02 -32.62
N GLY A 725 6.00 2.78 -31.65
CA GLY A 725 7.32 3.42 -31.60
C GLY A 725 7.38 4.77 -30.87
N HIS A 726 6.28 5.27 -30.27
CA HIS A 726 6.38 6.39 -29.34
C HIS A 726 7.03 5.94 -28.02
N PRO A 727 8.19 6.49 -27.62
CA PRO A 727 8.80 6.16 -26.32
C PRO A 727 7.95 6.68 -25.14
N LEU A 728 7.88 5.88 -24.07
CA LEU A 728 7.21 6.23 -22.82
C LEU A 728 8.23 6.77 -21.80
N TYR A 729 7.96 7.99 -21.33
CA TYR A 729 8.68 8.65 -20.23
C TYR A 729 7.77 8.79 -19.01
N PHE A 730 8.33 9.17 -17.86
CA PHE A 730 7.60 9.60 -16.66
C PHE A 730 7.87 11.08 -16.38
N ASP A 731 6.84 11.83 -16.01
CA ASP A 731 6.93 13.20 -15.51
C ASP A 731 7.32 13.19 -14.02
N LEU A 732 8.52 13.67 -13.71
CA LEU A 732 8.99 13.82 -12.32
C LEU A 732 8.33 15.00 -11.59
N GLY A 733 7.50 15.78 -12.29
CA GLY A 733 7.02 17.08 -11.84
C GLY A 733 8.06 18.18 -12.03
N ALA A 734 7.64 19.42 -11.81
CA ALA A 734 8.48 20.59 -12.00
C ALA A 734 9.46 20.82 -10.83
N THR A 735 10.54 20.03 -10.74
CA THR A 735 11.77 20.52 -10.09
C THR A 735 12.21 21.79 -10.83
N SER A 736 12.38 22.91 -10.14
CA SER A 736 12.50 24.19 -10.84
C SER A 736 13.90 24.40 -11.42
N ALA A 737 14.06 24.05 -12.69
CA ALA A 737 14.85 24.80 -13.67
C ALA A 737 16.22 25.33 -13.19
N ALA A 738 17.16 24.43 -12.88
CA ALA A 738 18.52 24.78 -12.51
C ALA A 738 19.56 23.75 -12.99
N GLU A 739 19.82 23.71 -14.30
CA GLU A 739 21.18 23.72 -14.87
C GLU A 739 21.19 23.71 -16.41
N ALA A 740 21.76 24.76 -16.99
CA ALA A 740 22.26 24.82 -18.36
C ALA A 740 23.40 25.86 -18.41
N SER A 741 24.44 25.59 -19.20
CA SER A 741 25.67 26.40 -19.32
C SER A 741 26.60 26.40 -18.09
N ALA A 742 27.57 25.48 -18.08
CA ALA A 742 28.71 25.49 -17.14
C ALA A 742 30.00 24.90 -17.76
N THR A 743 30.44 25.39 -18.94
CA THR A 743 31.84 25.22 -19.40
C THR A 743 32.20 26.18 -20.55
N PRO A 744 33.42 26.74 -20.52
CA PRO A 744 33.97 27.61 -19.49
C PRO A 744 33.70 29.09 -19.79
#